data_AF-A0A087U7C3-F1
#
_entry.id   AF-A0A087U7C3-F1
#
_cell.length_a   1.000
_cell.length_b   1.000
_cell.length_c   1.000
_cell.angle_alpha   90.00
_cell.angle_beta   90.00
_cell.angle_gamma   90.00
#
_symmetry.space_group_name_H-M   'P 1'
#
loop_
_entity.id
_entity.type
_entity.pdbx_description
1 polymer ?
#
loop_
_entity_poly.entity_id
_entity_poly.type
_entity_poly.pdbx_seq_one_letter_code
_entity_poly.pdbx_strand_id
1 'polypeptide(L)'
;MSLGSISIETHETLAIAMNRIGGKSNTGEGGESSDRFHSSVNSNNKRSAIKQVASGRFGVTIGYLANADELQIKMAQGAKPGEGGELPGHKVTVEIAATRHSTPGVGLISPPPHHDIYSIEDLSELIYDLKCANPSARISVKLVSEVGVGIVSSGVAKGKAEHITISGHDGGTGASSWTGIKGAGLPWELGIAETHQTLVLNDLRSRVVLQADGQLRTGFDVVVAALLGADEFGFSTTPLIALGCTMMRKCHLNTCPVGIATQDPELRKKFAGLPEHVTSYFFFLAEEVRKYMSKLHICNFQELVGRTDLLVVRDNKEHKKASLLDFSSLLKMASSLRKPSAPIIGGSISQDFELDKRLDVKMIEKYLEVWSNSVKHEEKKHFSMTINITNQDRTFGTTLSYHIAKQFGDAGLSDKSIEVFVKGSAGQSFCAFLVKGVTVCLEGDANDYVGKGLTGGEIVLYPPKDMPSDFRSELNVIAGNACLYGATSGKAFFRGIVAERFAVRNSGAIAINEGVGDHGCEYMTGGYVIVLGLTGRNFAAGMSGGIAYVLNRDGQFASKCNTSSVDLLPVTLDEDLKFLEEYIIEFKERTGSEVAKSVLDAWPESARLFVKVFPKDFQRVLKLSSLNKETSETSKSKILQKNSDLKLITDIEDILRQEGGKLDKTRGFIKYKRISFYYRAPQERIKDFGEIYDHEAVRKSLKVQAARCMDCGVPFCQSNSGCPLGNIIPKWNDLVYQGNWKEALEQLLLTNNFPEFTGRVCPAPCESACVLALIEPPVTIKNIECAIIEKAFEEGWMKPNPPCVRSGFSVAIVGSGPAGLAAAAQLNKAGHFVKVYEKSRKIGGLLRYGIPSMKLSR
;
A
#
# COMPACT_ATOMS: atom_id res chain seq x y z
N MET A 1 7.75 -1.03 -3.00
CA MET A 1 6.47 -0.26 -2.91
C MET A 1 5.44 -1.03 -3.72
N SER A 2 4.25 -1.33 -3.20
CA SER A 2 3.37 -2.33 -3.82
C SER A 2 2.86 -1.93 -5.21
N LEU A 3 2.90 -2.88 -6.16
CA LEU A 3 2.04 -2.83 -7.35
C LEU A 3 0.56 -2.71 -6.93
N GLY A 4 -0.14 -1.75 -7.51
CA GLY A 4 -1.49 -1.31 -7.11
C GLY A 4 -1.47 0.05 -6.42
N SER A 5 -0.54 0.27 -5.48
CA SER A 5 -0.30 1.62 -4.94
C SER A 5 0.33 2.53 -6.01
N ILE A 6 1.37 2.01 -6.65
CA ILE A 6 1.99 2.60 -7.84
C ILE A 6 1.59 1.82 -9.11
N SER A 7 1.66 2.49 -10.25
CA SER A 7 1.40 1.92 -11.58
C SER A 7 2.46 0.87 -11.94
N ILE A 8 2.12 -0.04 -12.86
CA ILE A 8 3.07 -1.04 -13.35
C ILE A 8 4.26 -0.38 -14.05
N GLU A 9 4.04 0.73 -14.77
CA GLU A 9 5.09 1.47 -15.46
C GLU A 9 6.12 2.02 -14.46
N THR A 10 5.65 2.58 -13.34
CA THR A 10 6.54 3.03 -12.25
C THR A 10 7.27 1.86 -11.62
N HIS A 11 6.55 0.78 -11.33
CA HIS A 11 7.10 -0.37 -10.61
C HIS A 11 8.19 -1.09 -11.42
N GLU A 12 7.95 -1.33 -12.70
CA GLU A 12 8.93 -1.95 -13.61
C GLU A 12 10.11 -1.02 -13.87
N THR A 13 9.87 0.28 -14.06
CA THR A 13 10.94 1.27 -14.25
C THR A 13 11.91 1.29 -13.07
N LEU A 14 11.40 1.23 -11.83
CA LEU A 14 12.24 1.13 -10.63
C LEU A 14 13.05 -0.18 -10.62
N ALA A 15 12.42 -1.31 -10.99
CA ALA A 15 13.12 -2.59 -11.04
C ALA A 15 14.26 -2.58 -12.05
N ILE A 16 14.00 -2.11 -13.26
CA ILE A 16 15.00 -1.97 -14.33
C ILE A 16 16.16 -1.07 -13.86
N ALA A 17 15.85 0.10 -13.30
CA ALA A 17 16.87 1.05 -12.86
C ALA A 17 17.80 0.46 -11.79
N MET A 18 17.23 -0.19 -10.78
CA MET A 18 18.03 -0.79 -9.69
C MET A 18 18.85 -1.97 -10.19
N ASN A 19 18.29 -2.85 -11.03
CA ASN A 19 18.99 -3.99 -11.59
C ASN A 19 20.19 -3.55 -12.45
N ARG A 20 20.07 -2.44 -13.21
CA ARG A 20 21.16 -1.90 -14.03
C ARG A 20 22.37 -1.42 -13.22
N ILE A 21 22.15 -0.91 -12.01
CA ILE A 21 23.22 -0.37 -11.15
C ILE A 21 23.69 -1.38 -10.09
N GLY A 22 23.22 -2.63 -10.14
CA GLY A 22 23.53 -3.65 -9.12
C GLY A 22 22.88 -3.39 -7.75
N GLY A 23 21.92 -2.47 -7.68
CA GLY A 23 21.11 -2.26 -6.48
C GLY A 23 19.89 -3.19 -6.46
N LYS A 24 19.02 -3.02 -5.47
CA LYS A 24 17.85 -3.89 -5.28
C LYS A 24 16.56 -3.08 -5.28
N SER A 25 15.56 -3.53 -6.04
CA SER A 25 14.18 -3.03 -5.94
C SER A 25 13.33 -4.01 -5.14
N ASN A 26 12.24 -3.51 -4.52
CA ASN A 26 11.36 -4.28 -3.64
C ASN A 26 9.91 -4.25 -4.14
N THR A 27 9.30 -5.42 -4.30
CA THR A 27 7.92 -5.62 -4.77
C THR A 27 6.86 -4.89 -3.95
N GLY A 28 7.16 -4.61 -2.68
CA GLY A 28 6.14 -4.26 -1.71
C GLY A 28 5.11 -5.39 -1.51
N GLU A 29 4.00 -5.06 -0.86
CA GLU A 29 2.96 -6.04 -0.47
C GLU A 29 2.02 -6.45 -1.61
N GLY A 30 2.38 -6.15 -2.87
CA GLY A 30 1.45 -6.22 -4.00
C GLY A 30 1.49 -7.51 -4.82
N GLY A 31 2.42 -8.41 -4.51
CA GLY A 31 2.80 -9.51 -5.41
C GLY A 31 3.60 -9.03 -6.62
N GLU A 32 4.00 -9.97 -7.47
CA GLU A 32 4.69 -9.70 -8.73
C GLU A 32 4.35 -10.79 -9.75
N SER A 33 3.95 -10.39 -10.96
CA SER A 33 3.66 -11.35 -12.05
C SER A 33 4.89 -12.18 -12.42
N SER A 34 4.69 -13.47 -12.69
CA SER A 34 5.74 -14.39 -13.10
C SER A 34 6.34 -14.09 -14.47
N ASP A 35 5.63 -13.35 -15.33
CA ASP A 35 6.17 -12.83 -16.60
C ASP A 35 7.41 -11.94 -16.41
N ARG A 36 7.60 -11.37 -15.21
CA ARG A 36 8.76 -10.52 -14.89
C ARG A 36 10.00 -11.32 -14.46
N PHE A 37 9.88 -12.62 -14.17
CA PHE A 37 10.98 -13.42 -13.62
C PHE A 37 12.03 -13.75 -14.69
N HIS A 38 11.60 -13.88 -15.95
CA HIS A 38 12.44 -14.22 -17.08
C HIS A 38 12.52 -13.03 -18.05
N SER A 39 13.61 -12.27 -17.99
CA SER A 39 13.90 -11.27 -19.02
C SER A 39 14.92 -11.82 -20.00
N SER A 40 14.60 -11.77 -21.30
CA SER A 40 15.50 -12.19 -22.38
C SER A 40 16.71 -11.26 -22.57
N VAL A 41 16.67 -10.06 -21.96
CA VAL A 41 17.73 -9.06 -22.08
C VAL A 41 18.10 -8.54 -20.69
N ASN A 42 19.34 -8.81 -20.26
CA ASN A 42 19.83 -8.50 -18.92
C ASN A 42 19.72 -7.00 -18.58
N SER A 43 19.86 -6.10 -19.56
CA SER A 43 19.75 -4.64 -19.37
C SER A 43 18.31 -4.12 -19.12
N ASN A 44 17.29 -4.95 -19.34
CA ASN A 44 15.88 -4.64 -19.09
C ASN A 44 15.24 -5.67 -18.16
N ASN A 45 16.00 -6.15 -17.17
CA ASN A 45 15.46 -7.03 -16.15
C ASN A 45 14.39 -6.31 -15.30
N LYS A 46 13.14 -6.78 -15.39
CA LYS A 46 11.99 -6.24 -14.67
C LYS A 46 11.74 -6.91 -13.33
N ARG A 47 12.45 -8.00 -12.99
CA ARG A 47 12.29 -8.74 -11.73
C ARG A 47 12.72 -7.86 -10.55
N SER A 48 11.93 -7.79 -9.49
CA SER A 48 12.39 -7.20 -8.24
C SER A 48 13.24 -8.19 -7.46
N ALA A 49 14.44 -7.75 -7.05
CA ALA A 49 15.39 -8.56 -6.28
C ALA A 49 14.87 -8.89 -4.87
N ILE A 50 14.18 -7.94 -4.24
CA ILE A 50 13.56 -8.12 -2.92
C ILE A 50 12.07 -8.39 -3.10
N LYS A 51 11.59 -9.46 -2.48
CA LYS A 51 10.18 -9.83 -2.46
C LYS A 51 9.64 -9.75 -1.04
N GLN A 52 8.60 -8.95 -0.85
CA GLN A 52 8.01 -8.76 0.46
C GLN A 52 6.99 -9.85 0.81
N VAL A 53 6.97 -10.26 2.07
CA VAL A 53 5.97 -11.13 2.69
C VAL A 53 5.33 -10.33 3.83
N ALA A 54 4.07 -9.93 3.63
CA ALA A 54 3.30 -9.11 4.58
C ALA A 54 2.02 -9.84 5.01
N SER A 55 1.32 -9.34 6.02
CA SER A 55 0.13 -9.97 6.62
C SER A 55 -0.98 -10.32 5.63
N GLY A 56 -1.11 -9.59 4.52
CA GLY A 56 -2.08 -9.92 3.47
C GLY A 56 -1.78 -11.21 2.70
N ARG A 57 -0.51 -11.63 2.66
CA ARG A 57 0.03 -12.70 1.78
C ARG A 57 -0.36 -12.57 0.30
N PHE A 58 -0.63 -11.35 -0.16
CA PHE A 58 -1.02 -11.09 -1.54
C PHE A 58 0.09 -11.46 -2.52
N GLY A 59 -0.23 -12.36 -3.45
CA GLY A 59 0.71 -12.82 -4.49
C GLY A 59 1.93 -13.58 -3.94
N VAL A 60 1.85 -14.11 -2.71
CA VAL A 60 2.93 -14.91 -2.12
C VAL A 60 2.71 -16.37 -2.49
N THR A 61 3.29 -16.78 -3.62
CA THR A 61 3.34 -18.17 -4.11
C THR A 61 4.75 -18.74 -3.97
N ILE A 62 4.93 -20.06 -4.09
CA ILE A 62 6.27 -20.64 -4.13
C ILE A 62 7.11 -20.12 -5.32
N GLY A 63 6.49 -19.90 -6.49
CA GLY A 63 7.17 -19.32 -7.65
C GLY A 63 7.61 -17.88 -7.43
N TYR A 64 6.80 -17.09 -6.71
CA TYR A 64 7.19 -15.77 -6.23
C TYR A 64 8.41 -15.89 -5.30
N LEU A 65 8.33 -16.69 -4.24
CA LEU A 65 9.41 -16.82 -3.25
C LEU A 65 10.73 -17.33 -3.86
N ALA A 66 10.66 -18.30 -4.77
CA ALA A 66 11.82 -18.90 -5.44
C ALA A 66 12.57 -17.94 -6.37
N ASN A 67 11.93 -16.85 -6.79
CA ASN A 67 12.50 -15.85 -7.70
C ASN A 67 12.96 -14.57 -6.97
N ALA A 68 13.30 -14.66 -5.68
CA ALA A 68 13.87 -13.58 -4.89
C ALA A 68 15.38 -13.78 -4.65
N ASP A 69 16.12 -12.68 -4.53
CA ASP A 69 17.46 -12.68 -3.93
C ASP A 69 17.37 -12.36 -2.42
N GLU A 70 16.30 -11.68 -2.00
CA GLU A 70 15.97 -11.40 -0.60
C GLU A 70 14.46 -11.48 -0.36
N LEU A 71 14.08 -12.12 0.74
CA LEU A 71 12.70 -12.19 1.22
C LEU A 71 12.54 -11.29 2.44
N GLN A 72 11.68 -10.27 2.33
CA GLN A 72 11.47 -9.30 3.40
C GLN A 72 10.15 -9.54 4.13
N ILE A 73 10.21 -9.99 5.37
CA ILE A 73 9.08 -10.02 6.31
C ILE A 73 8.76 -8.59 6.72
N LYS A 74 7.56 -8.13 6.38
CA LYS A 74 7.09 -6.78 6.74
C LYS A 74 6.29 -6.81 8.02
N MET A 75 6.95 -6.61 9.16
CA MET A 75 6.23 -6.44 10.44
C MET A 75 5.43 -5.14 10.44
N ALA A 76 6.05 -4.05 9.98
CA ALA A 76 5.44 -2.73 10.04
C ALA A 76 5.99 -1.77 8.97
N GLN A 77 5.40 -0.58 8.88
CA GLN A 77 5.92 0.55 8.09
C GLN A 77 5.76 1.86 8.85
N GLY A 78 6.69 2.81 8.66
CA GLY A 78 6.72 4.05 9.43
C GLY A 78 5.42 4.88 9.39
N ALA A 79 4.75 4.90 8.24
CA ALA A 79 3.52 5.70 8.05
C ALA A 79 2.29 5.17 8.81
N LYS A 80 2.33 3.91 9.26
CA LYS A 80 1.27 3.24 10.02
C LYS A 80 1.80 1.95 10.66
N PRO A 81 2.53 2.07 11.78
CA PRO A 81 3.23 0.92 12.37
C PRO A 81 2.27 -0.14 12.95
N GLY A 82 1.15 0.28 13.53
CA GLY A 82 0.17 -0.60 14.16
C GLY A 82 -0.97 -1.09 13.25
N GLU A 83 -0.88 -0.89 11.94
CA GLU A 83 -1.97 -1.19 11.00
C GLU A 83 -1.46 -1.97 9.76
N GLY A 84 -2.37 -2.66 9.08
CA GLY A 84 -2.07 -3.38 7.83
C GLY A 84 -2.01 -2.49 6.59
N GLY A 85 -1.53 -3.06 5.48
CA GLY A 85 -1.58 -2.42 4.16
C GLY A 85 -3.01 -2.12 3.71
N GLU A 86 -3.20 -1.05 2.92
CA GLU A 86 -4.49 -0.66 2.37
C GLU A 86 -4.38 -0.41 0.87
N LEU A 87 -5.29 -1.01 0.11
CA LEU A 87 -5.50 -0.69 -1.30
C LEU A 87 -7.01 -0.46 -1.55
N PRO A 88 -7.42 0.77 -1.89
CA PRO A 88 -8.82 1.06 -2.21
C PRO A 88 -9.33 0.22 -3.39
N GLY A 89 -10.58 -0.25 -3.31
CA GLY A 89 -11.16 -1.18 -4.30
C GLY A 89 -11.17 -0.65 -5.73
N HIS A 90 -11.32 0.66 -5.94
CA HIS A 90 -11.24 1.29 -7.26
C HIS A 90 -9.82 1.34 -7.86
N LYS A 91 -8.80 0.88 -7.11
CA LYS A 91 -7.44 0.60 -7.61
C LYS A 91 -7.17 -0.89 -7.81
N VAL A 92 -8.11 -1.76 -7.44
CA VAL A 92 -8.01 -3.21 -7.64
C VAL A 92 -8.58 -3.54 -9.01
N THR A 93 -7.81 -3.25 -10.05
CA THR A 93 -8.15 -3.62 -11.44
C THR A 93 -8.06 -5.14 -11.63
N VAL A 94 -8.46 -5.65 -12.80
CA VAL A 94 -8.39 -7.08 -13.10
C VAL A 94 -6.97 -7.61 -12.98
N GLU A 95 -5.98 -6.85 -13.45
CA GLU A 95 -4.56 -7.24 -13.41
C GLU A 95 -4.01 -7.24 -11.98
N ILE A 96 -4.39 -6.23 -11.18
CA ILE A 96 -4.01 -6.16 -9.76
C ILE A 96 -4.66 -7.31 -8.98
N ALA A 97 -5.93 -7.58 -9.25
CA ALA A 97 -6.68 -8.65 -8.61
C ALA A 97 -6.05 -10.01 -8.91
N ALA A 98 -5.69 -10.26 -10.17
CA ALA A 98 -4.98 -11.47 -10.61
C ALA A 98 -3.64 -11.63 -9.90
N THR A 99 -2.80 -10.58 -9.87
CA THR A 99 -1.49 -10.61 -9.19
C THR A 99 -1.62 -10.91 -7.69
N ARG A 100 -2.72 -10.51 -7.07
CA ARG A 100 -2.97 -10.67 -5.63
C ARG A 100 -3.84 -11.87 -5.28
N HIS A 101 -4.29 -12.67 -6.26
CA HIS A 101 -5.29 -13.72 -6.07
C HIS A 101 -6.53 -13.22 -5.32
N SER A 102 -7.07 -12.10 -5.77
CA SER A 102 -8.21 -11.41 -5.14
C SER A 102 -9.29 -11.09 -6.16
N THR A 103 -10.39 -10.47 -5.71
CA THR A 103 -11.52 -10.11 -6.58
C THR A 103 -11.37 -8.67 -7.10
N PRO A 104 -11.51 -8.44 -8.43
CA PRO A 104 -11.51 -7.10 -9.00
C PRO A 104 -12.57 -6.18 -8.35
N GLY A 105 -12.19 -4.94 -8.08
CA GLY A 105 -13.07 -3.91 -7.51
C GLY A 105 -13.30 -3.99 -5.99
N VAL A 106 -12.87 -5.07 -5.32
CA VAL A 106 -12.98 -5.22 -3.86
C VAL A 106 -11.78 -4.58 -3.18
N GLY A 107 -12.02 -3.79 -2.14
CA GLY A 107 -10.94 -3.17 -1.36
C GLY A 107 -10.12 -4.22 -0.61
N LEU A 108 -8.81 -4.02 -0.55
CA LEU A 108 -7.89 -4.93 0.14
C LEU A 108 -7.33 -4.24 1.38
N ILE A 109 -7.81 -4.67 2.53
CA ILE A 109 -7.27 -4.29 3.84
C ILE A 109 -6.56 -5.51 4.38
N SER A 110 -5.24 -5.40 4.58
CA SER A 110 -4.48 -6.47 5.21
C SER A 110 -4.79 -6.49 6.71
N PRO A 111 -4.77 -7.67 7.36
CA PRO A 111 -4.79 -7.72 8.82
C PRO A 111 -3.62 -6.92 9.40
N PRO A 112 -3.76 -6.26 10.56
CA PRO A 112 -2.62 -5.61 11.21
C PRO A 112 -1.49 -6.60 11.57
N PRO A 113 -1.76 -7.74 12.25
CA PRO A 113 -0.70 -8.70 12.53
C PRO A 113 -0.50 -9.68 11.37
N HIS A 114 0.67 -10.29 11.35
CA HIS A 114 0.87 -11.56 10.67
C HIS A 114 0.21 -12.66 11.50
N HIS A 115 -0.74 -13.42 10.95
CA HIS A 115 -1.44 -14.49 11.68
C HIS A 115 -0.60 -15.76 11.92
N ASP A 116 0.67 -15.71 11.54
CA ASP A 116 1.73 -16.69 11.80
C ASP A 116 2.91 -16.05 12.56
N ILE A 117 2.69 -14.90 13.22
CA ILE A 117 3.65 -14.23 14.09
C ILE A 117 2.91 -13.60 15.27
N TYR A 118 2.80 -14.32 16.39
CA TYR A 118 2.30 -13.79 17.66
C TYR A 118 3.38 -13.66 18.73
N SER A 119 4.53 -14.30 18.51
CA SER A 119 5.70 -14.19 19.37
C SER A 119 7.00 -14.21 18.56
N ILE A 120 8.14 -14.15 19.26
CA ILE A 120 9.46 -14.13 18.61
C ILE A 120 9.83 -15.49 18.02
N GLU A 121 9.37 -16.58 18.65
CA GLU A 121 9.52 -17.93 18.14
C GLU A 121 8.68 -18.17 16.88
N ASP A 122 7.49 -17.57 16.75
CA ASP A 122 6.73 -17.60 15.51
C ASP A 122 7.43 -16.82 14.37
N LEU A 123 8.04 -15.68 14.69
CA LEU A 123 8.86 -14.95 13.72
C LEU A 123 10.06 -15.82 13.28
N SER A 124 10.70 -16.50 14.22
CA SER A 124 11.76 -17.45 13.91
C SER A 124 11.26 -18.60 13.01
N GLU A 125 10.03 -19.06 13.21
CA GLU A 125 9.40 -20.07 12.36
C GLU A 125 9.16 -19.54 10.94
N LEU A 126 8.63 -18.32 10.78
CA LEU A 126 8.48 -17.74 9.44
C LEU A 126 9.84 -17.47 8.77
N ILE A 127 10.86 -17.05 9.51
CA ILE A 127 12.22 -16.90 8.97
C ILE A 127 12.72 -18.26 8.45
N TYR A 128 12.51 -19.33 9.22
CA TYR A 128 12.83 -20.69 8.82
C TYR A 128 12.03 -21.13 7.59
N ASP A 129 10.72 -20.87 7.55
CA ASP A 129 9.84 -21.21 6.43
C ASP A 129 10.29 -20.58 5.13
N LEU A 130 10.61 -19.29 5.16
CA LEU A 130 11.05 -18.55 3.99
C LEU A 130 12.44 -19.00 3.53
N LYS A 131 13.34 -19.36 4.45
CA LYS A 131 14.63 -19.96 4.08
C LYS A 131 14.46 -21.34 3.46
N CYS A 132 13.50 -22.13 3.94
CA CYS A 132 13.16 -23.42 3.33
C CYS A 132 12.52 -23.26 1.94
N ALA A 133 11.68 -22.23 1.76
CA ALA A 133 11.04 -21.90 0.49
C ALA A 133 11.98 -21.25 -0.53
N ASN A 134 13.12 -20.71 -0.09
CA ASN A 134 14.21 -20.27 -0.95
C ASN A 134 15.55 -20.31 -0.20
N PRO A 135 16.31 -21.41 -0.29
CA PRO A 135 17.59 -21.57 0.41
C PRO A 135 18.65 -20.52 0.01
N SER A 136 18.52 -19.93 -1.17
CA SER A 136 19.47 -18.94 -1.70
C SER A 136 19.18 -17.50 -1.27
N ALA A 137 17.96 -17.19 -0.84
CA ALA A 137 17.57 -15.83 -0.50
C ALA A 137 18.07 -15.43 0.89
N ARG A 138 18.44 -14.15 1.03
CA ARG A 138 18.65 -13.50 2.34
C ARG A 138 17.29 -13.27 3.01
N ILE A 139 17.15 -13.53 4.30
CA ILE A 139 15.92 -13.21 5.04
C ILE A 139 16.05 -11.87 5.77
N SER A 140 15.11 -10.97 5.49
CA SER A 140 15.07 -9.57 5.91
C SER A 140 13.83 -9.31 6.76
N VAL A 141 13.96 -8.62 7.89
CA VAL A 141 12.82 -8.24 8.74
C VAL A 141 12.73 -6.73 8.82
N LYS A 142 11.59 -6.19 8.38
CA LYS A 142 11.32 -4.75 8.37
C LYS A 142 10.52 -4.36 9.61
N LEU A 143 11.18 -3.61 10.49
CA LEU A 143 10.66 -3.03 11.72
C LEU A 143 10.47 -1.52 11.56
N VAL A 144 9.81 -0.89 12.53
CA VAL A 144 9.69 0.56 12.64
C VAL A 144 10.43 1.02 13.89
N SER A 145 11.08 2.19 13.79
CA SER A 145 11.72 2.83 14.92
C SER A 145 10.69 3.15 16.02
N GLU A 146 10.93 2.57 17.19
CA GLU A 146 10.24 2.86 18.45
C GLU A 146 11.18 2.51 19.61
N VAL A 147 10.89 2.98 20.82
CA VAL A 147 11.68 2.64 22.01
C VAL A 147 11.60 1.12 22.24
N GLY A 148 12.76 0.45 22.33
CA GLY A 148 12.85 -0.99 22.54
C GLY A 148 13.05 -1.79 21.25
N VAL A 149 13.08 -1.14 20.09
CA VAL A 149 13.34 -1.81 18.80
C VAL A 149 14.68 -2.54 18.77
N GLY A 150 15.68 -2.09 19.54
CA GLY A 150 16.97 -2.79 19.65
C GLY A 150 16.85 -4.15 20.37
N ILE A 151 15.96 -4.26 21.35
CA ILE A 151 15.66 -5.52 22.05
C ILE A 151 14.97 -6.48 21.10
N VAL A 152 13.94 -6.01 20.39
CA VAL A 152 13.24 -6.78 19.36
C VAL A 152 14.21 -7.26 18.30
N SER A 153 15.09 -6.39 17.80
CA SER A 153 16.12 -6.70 16.80
C SER A 153 17.10 -7.78 17.27
N SER A 154 17.39 -7.86 18.57
CA SER A 154 18.21 -8.94 19.13
C SER A 154 17.48 -10.29 19.08
N GLY A 155 16.16 -10.29 19.32
CA GLY A 155 15.31 -11.47 19.10
C GLY A 155 15.30 -11.87 17.62
N VAL A 156 15.15 -10.90 16.71
CA VAL A 156 15.15 -11.12 15.26
C VAL A 156 16.47 -11.76 14.79
N ALA A 157 17.61 -11.26 15.27
CA ALA A 157 18.92 -11.83 14.97
C ALA A 157 19.09 -13.26 15.51
N LYS A 158 18.55 -13.55 16.71
CA LYS A 158 18.54 -14.90 17.29
C LYS A 158 17.60 -15.86 16.56
N GLY A 159 16.51 -15.34 15.98
CA GLY A 159 15.63 -16.05 15.04
C GLY A 159 16.25 -16.29 13.66
N LYS A 160 17.56 -16.06 13.52
CA LYS A 160 18.39 -16.29 12.32
C LYS A 160 18.10 -15.37 11.14
N ALA A 161 17.43 -14.22 11.32
CA ALA A 161 17.39 -13.22 10.26
C ALA A 161 18.82 -12.76 9.90
N GLU A 162 19.03 -12.47 8.62
CA GLU A 162 20.32 -12.06 8.06
C GLU A 162 20.36 -10.54 7.79
N HIS A 163 19.19 -9.90 7.77
CA HIS A 163 19.04 -8.48 7.50
C HIS A 163 17.88 -7.88 8.31
N ILE A 164 18.06 -6.65 8.82
CA ILE A 164 17.03 -5.89 9.55
C ILE A 164 16.90 -4.52 8.93
N THR A 165 15.68 -4.11 8.57
CA THR A 165 15.37 -2.73 8.18
C THR A 165 14.70 -2.01 9.34
N ILE A 166 15.22 -0.84 9.72
CA ILE A 166 14.56 0.07 10.66
C ILE A 166 13.98 1.25 9.88
N SER A 167 12.66 1.33 9.85
CA SER A 167 11.92 2.44 9.21
C SER A 167 11.63 3.57 10.18
N GLY A 168 11.93 4.81 9.77
CA GLY A 168 11.51 6.02 10.46
C GLY A 168 10.01 6.30 10.28
N HIS A 169 9.43 7.01 11.26
CA HIS A 169 8.02 7.44 11.27
C HIS A 169 7.59 8.24 10.04
N ASP A 170 8.56 8.84 9.36
CA ASP A 170 8.36 9.72 8.22
C ASP A 170 8.24 8.97 6.88
N GLY A 171 8.34 7.63 6.88
CA GLY A 171 8.16 6.80 5.69
C GLY A 171 6.91 7.14 4.86
N GLY A 172 7.02 7.04 3.53
CA GLY A 172 5.90 7.31 2.61
C GLY A 172 4.82 6.22 2.63
N THR A 173 3.60 6.57 2.22
CA THR A 173 2.50 5.60 2.00
C THR A 173 1.57 6.03 0.86
N GLY A 174 0.97 5.05 0.19
CA GLY A 174 -0.06 5.28 -0.82
C GLY A 174 -1.44 5.54 -0.24
N ALA A 175 -1.75 4.92 0.90
CA ALA A 175 -3.00 5.04 1.66
C ALA A 175 -2.74 4.71 3.14
N SER A 176 -3.21 5.59 4.03
CA SER A 176 -3.14 5.43 5.48
C SER A 176 -4.04 6.49 6.15
N SER A 177 -4.43 6.23 7.39
CA SER A 177 -5.07 7.23 8.25
C SER A 177 -4.12 8.40 8.55
N TRP A 178 -4.67 9.62 8.73
CA TRP A 178 -3.87 10.78 9.15
C TRP A 178 -3.28 10.60 10.54
N THR A 179 -4.01 9.93 11.43
CA THR A 179 -3.56 9.55 12.76
C THR A 179 -2.35 8.64 12.71
N GLY A 180 -2.33 7.63 11.85
CA GLY A 180 -1.16 6.78 11.64
C GLY A 180 0.06 7.57 11.16
N ILE A 181 -0.12 8.43 10.15
CA ILE A 181 0.98 9.22 9.56
C ILE A 181 1.60 10.23 10.55
N LYS A 182 0.78 10.79 11.45
CA LYS A 182 1.20 11.91 12.33
C LYS A 182 1.41 11.53 13.79
N GLY A 183 0.84 10.41 14.23
CA GLY A 183 0.77 10.01 15.63
C GLY A 183 1.51 8.74 15.99
N ALA A 184 2.15 8.05 15.03
CA ALA A 184 2.83 6.78 15.29
C ALA A 184 4.25 6.72 14.71
N GLY A 185 5.13 5.95 15.37
CA GLY A 185 6.54 5.76 15.02
C GLY A 185 7.48 6.84 15.57
N LEU A 186 8.79 6.56 15.57
CA LEU A 186 9.87 7.49 15.94
C LEU A 186 10.85 7.76 14.78
N PRO A 187 11.72 8.79 14.88
CA PRO A 187 12.79 9.04 13.92
C PRO A 187 13.70 7.83 13.74
N TRP A 188 14.18 7.59 12.51
CA TRP A 188 15.03 6.45 12.20
C TRP A 188 16.40 6.55 12.89
N GLU A 189 16.86 7.77 13.20
CA GLU A 189 18.13 8.03 13.88
C GLU A 189 18.16 7.31 15.24
N LEU A 190 17.07 7.41 16.01
CA LEU A 190 16.93 6.74 17.30
C LEU A 190 16.94 5.22 17.14
N GLY A 191 16.13 4.69 16.22
CA GLY A 191 15.98 3.26 16.04
C GLY A 191 17.22 2.58 15.47
N ILE A 192 17.94 3.23 14.54
CA ILE A 192 19.19 2.71 13.99
C ILE A 192 20.28 2.68 15.06
N ALA A 193 20.46 3.76 15.81
CA ALA A 193 21.44 3.81 16.88
C ALA A 193 21.14 2.77 17.97
N GLU A 194 19.90 2.70 18.46
CA GLU A 194 19.48 1.73 19.47
C GLU A 194 19.70 0.29 18.99
N THR A 195 19.32 -0.02 17.75
CA THR A 195 19.49 -1.35 17.16
C THR A 195 20.97 -1.70 17.02
N HIS A 196 21.79 -0.80 16.48
CA HIS A 196 23.22 -1.03 16.32
C HIS A 196 23.90 -1.27 17.67
N GLN A 197 23.67 -0.39 18.64
CA GLN A 197 24.23 -0.47 19.99
C GLN A 197 23.82 -1.78 20.69
N THR A 198 22.54 -2.15 20.62
CA THR A 198 22.02 -3.35 21.29
C THR A 198 22.55 -4.63 20.66
N LEU A 199 22.63 -4.71 19.33
CA LEU A 199 23.20 -5.86 18.63
C LEU A 199 24.69 -6.04 18.92
N VAL A 200 25.46 -4.95 19.04
CA VAL A 200 26.89 -5.01 19.41
C VAL A 200 27.04 -5.48 20.86
N LEU A 201 26.24 -4.94 21.78
CA LEU A 201 26.25 -5.32 23.20
C LEU A 201 26.02 -6.84 23.37
N ASN A 202 25.13 -7.41 22.55
CA ASN A 202 24.75 -8.82 22.61
C ASN A 202 25.58 -9.76 21.70
N ASP A 203 26.61 -9.26 21.01
CA ASP A 203 27.43 -10.05 20.06
C ASP A 203 26.63 -10.68 18.90
N LEU A 204 25.68 -9.89 18.39
CA LEU A 204 24.79 -10.29 17.29
C LEU A 204 24.99 -9.44 16.03
N ARG A 205 25.67 -8.28 16.13
CA ARG A 205 25.81 -7.32 15.02
C ARG A 205 26.49 -7.90 13.78
N SER A 206 27.47 -8.79 13.94
CA SER A 206 28.18 -9.42 12.83
C SER A 206 27.33 -10.36 11.98
N ARG A 207 26.19 -10.82 12.49
CA ARG A 207 25.30 -11.77 11.81
C ARG A 207 24.25 -11.09 10.94
N VAL A 208 24.07 -9.78 11.10
CA VAL A 208 22.95 -9.05 10.53
C VAL A 208 23.42 -7.79 9.83
N VAL A 209 22.95 -7.58 8.61
CA VAL A 209 23.08 -6.31 7.89
C VAL A 209 21.93 -5.38 8.31
N LEU A 210 22.26 -4.15 8.72
CA LEU A 210 21.29 -3.17 9.21
C LEU A 210 20.98 -2.12 8.13
N GLN A 211 19.71 -1.95 7.79
CA GLN A 211 19.25 -0.96 6.82
C GLN A 211 18.46 0.17 7.47
N ALA A 212 18.76 1.41 7.10
CA ALA A 212 17.94 2.58 7.43
C ALA A 212 17.00 2.93 6.28
N ASP A 213 15.72 3.18 6.56
CA ASP A 213 14.82 3.88 5.65
C ASP A 213 13.93 4.89 6.42
N GLY A 214 13.41 5.90 5.72
CA GLY A 214 12.66 7.01 6.34
C GLY A 214 13.08 8.34 5.76
N GLN A 215 12.36 8.78 4.72
CA GLN A 215 12.63 9.97 3.88
C GLN A 215 14.10 10.37 3.66
N LEU A 216 15.03 9.41 3.54
CA LEU A 216 16.40 9.68 3.13
C LEU A 216 16.38 10.36 1.75
N ARG A 217 17.01 11.53 1.64
CA ARG A 217 16.94 12.37 0.43
C ARG A 217 18.29 12.73 -0.14
N THR A 218 19.27 12.94 0.72
CA THR A 218 20.58 13.53 0.41
C THR A 218 21.73 12.62 0.79
N GLY A 219 22.92 12.88 0.25
CA GLY A 219 24.13 12.15 0.62
C GLY A 219 24.50 12.37 2.09
N PHE A 220 24.12 13.51 2.68
CA PHE A 220 24.29 13.76 4.10
C PHE A 220 23.48 12.78 4.96
N ASP A 221 22.21 12.55 4.59
CA ASP A 221 21.33 11.61 5.32
C ASP A 221 21.93 10.18 5.33
N VAL A 222 22.49 9.75 4.19
CA VAL A 222 23.15 8.45 4.05
C VAL A 222 24.39 8.34 4.96
N VAL A 223 25.24 9.37 4.96
CA VAL A 223 26.45 9.36 5.80
C VAL A 223 26.08 9.38 7.28
N VAL A 224 25.10 10.19 7.70
CA VAL A 224 24.63 10.18 9.10
C VAL A 224 24.07 8.81 9.49
N ALA A 225 23.25 8.20 8.64
CA ALA A 225 22.73 6.86 8.90
C ALA A 225 23.85 5.80 9.02
N ALA A 226 24.89 5.89 8.18
CA ALA A 226 26.06 5.03 8.27
C ALA A 226 26.79 5.22 9.62
N LEU A 227 27.09 6.47 9.99
CA LEU A 227 27.78 6.80 11.24
C LEU A 227 27.00 6.33 12.47
N LEU A 228 25.66 6.31 12.41
CA LEU A 228 24.80 5.75 13.46
C LEU A 228 24.72 4.21 13.47
N GLY A 229 25.16 3.53 12.40
CA GLY A 229 25.35 2.08 12.36
C GLY A 229 24.71 1.33 11.20
N ALA A 230 24.07 2.01 10.24
CA ALA A 230 23.46 1.37 9.07
C ALA A 230 24.50 0.94 8.02
N ASP A 231 24.33 -0.25 7.44
CA ASP A 231 25.09 -0.79 6.32
C ASP A 231 24.42 -0.51 4.96
N GLU A 232 23.08 -0.54 4.92
CA GLU A 232 22.28 -0.34 3.70
C GLU A 232 21.26 0.81 3.87
N PHE A 233 20.76 1.37 2.76
CA PHE A 233 19.88 2.54 2.75
C PHE A 233 18.68 2.35 1.82
N GLY A 234 17.48 2.52 2.35
CA GLY A 234 16.23 2.36 1.62
C GLY A 234 15.65 3.70 1.16
N PHE A 235 15.29 3.78 -0.13
CA PHE A 235 14.69 4.96 -0.74
C PHE A 235 13.33 4.63 -1.34
N SER A 236 12.35 5.51 -1.13
CA SER A 236 11.00 5.35 -1.66
C SER A 236 10.53 6.63 -2.35
N THR A 237 10.30 7.70 -1.59
CA THR A 237 9.74 8.95 -2.12
C THR A 237 10.64 9.62 -3.15
N THR A 238 11.96 9.63 -2.96
CA THR A 238 12.89 10.35 -3.85
C THR A 238 13.05 9.72 -5.23
N PRO A 239 13.17 8.39 -5.39
CA PRO A 239 13.04 7.76 -6.70
C PRO A 239 11.70 8.07 -7.40
N LEU A 240 10.59 8.14 -6.66
CA LEU A 240 9.31 8.53 -7.26
C LEU A 240 9.32 9.99 -7.74
N ILE A 241 9.98 10.90 -7.02
CA ILE A 241 10.17 12.29 -7.45
C ILE A 241 11.04 12.35 -8.71
N ALA A 242 12.13 11.57 -8.78
CA ALA A 242 12.95 11.46 -9.98
C ALA A 242 12.17 10.94 -11.20
N LEU A 243 11.16 10.10 -10.96
CA LEU A 243 10.23 9.62 -12.00
C LEU A 243 9.09 10.60 -12.34
N GLY A 244 8.98 11.73 -11.64
CA GLY A 244 8.01 12.79 -11.94
C GLY A 244 6.95 13.05 -10.87
N CYS A 245 7.04 12.45 -9.68
CA CYS A 245 6.08 12.69 -8.60
C CYS A 245 6.07 14.16 -8.19
N THR A 246 4.90 14.80 -8.27
CA THR A 246 4.70 16.22 -7.96
C THR A 246 4.26 16.47 -6.50
N MET A 247 4.34 15.44 -5.65
CA MET A 247 3.97 15.51 -4.22
C MET A 247 2.53 16.00 -3.95
N MET A 248 1.59 15.66 -4.85
CA MET A 248 0.17 16.02 -4.73
C MET A 248 -0.56 15.32 -3.55
N ARG A 249 -0.01 14.22 -3.03
CA ARG A 249 -0.55 13.43 -1.89
C ARG A 249 -1.99 12.90 -2.09
N LYS A 250 -2.37 12.59 -3.33
CA LYS A 250 -3.65 11.97 -3.69
C LYS A 250 -3.52 10.54 -4.23
N CYS A 251 -2.49 9.84 -3.76
CA CYS A 251 -2.16 8.48 -4.17
C CYS A 251 -3.31 7.48 -3.97
N HIS A 252 -4.09 7.66 -2.88
CA HIS A 252 -5.23 6.82 -2.51
C HIS A 252 -6.46 7.04 -3.41
N LEU A 253 -6.59 8.20 -4.06
CA LEU A 253 -7.78 8.55 -4.85
C LEU A 253 -7.76 8.01 -6.28
N ASN A 254 -6.67 7.40 -6.72
CA ASN A 254 -6.49 6.92 -8.10
C ASN A 254 -6.52 8.06 -9.15
N THR A 255 -6.10 9.26 -8.75
CA THR A 255 -6.12 10.48 -9.58
C THR A 255 -4.72 11.07 -9.75
N CYS A 256 -3.68 10.23 -9.77
CA CYS A 256 -2.31 10.71 -9.91
C CYS A 256 -2.13 11.37 -11.29
N PRO A 257 -1.78 12.66 -11.36
CA PRO A 257 -1.75 13.43 -12.62
C PRO A 257 -0.62 13.00 -13.57
N VAL A 258 0.41 12.34 -13.04
CA VAL A 258 1.65 11.97 -13.74
C VAL A 258 1.78 10.45 -13.92
N GLY A 259 0.70 9.70 -13.77
CA GLY A 259 0.71 8.26 -14.02
C GLY A 259 1.50 7.40 -13.01
N ILE A 260 1.95 7.96 -11.88
CA ILE A 260 2.75 7.23 -10.89
C ILE A 260 1.90 6.40 -9.93
N ALA A 261 1.01 7.04 -9.16
CA ALA A 261 0.25 6.40 -8.09
C ALA A 261 -1.21 6.15 -8.49
N THR A 262 -1.44 5.57 -9.66
CA THR A 262 -2.76 5.36 -10.26
C THR A 262 -2.81 4.07 -11.09
N GLN A 263 -3.98 3.45 -11.14
CA GLN A 263 -4.34 2.34 -12.01
C GLN A 263 -5.30 2.76 -13.12
N ASP A 264 -5.71 4.03 -13.16
CA ASP A 264 -6.51 4.55 -14.27
C ASP A 264 -5.71 4.55 -15.59
N PRO A 265 -6.21 3.92 -16.66
CA PRO A 265 -5.48 3.80 -17.92
C PRO A 265 -5.12 5.15 -18.57
N GLU A 266 -6.02 6.15 -18.53
CA GLU A 266 -5.76 7.46 -19.14
C GLU A 266 -4.72 8.25 -18.36
N LEU A 267 -4.72 8.13 -17.03
CA LEU A 267 -3.69 8.73 -16.19
C LEU A 267 -2.34 8.03 -16.32
N ARG A 268 -2.32 6.69 -16.48
CA ARG A 268 -1.09 5.92 -16.67
C ARG A 268 -0.37 6.31 -17.96
N LYS A 269 -1.09 6.65 -19.03
CA LYS A 269 -0.51 7.19 -20.27
C LYS A 269 0.31 8.48 -20.07
N LYS A 270 0.08 9.20 -18.96
CA LYS A 270 0.85 10.41 -18.60
C LYS A 270 2.19 10.12 -17.91
N PHE A 271 2.52 8.84 -17.65
CA PHE A 271 3.81 8.46 -17.07
C PHE A 271 4.94 8.70 -18.07
N ALA A 272 5.88 9.57 -17.70
CA ALA A 272 7.04 9.94 -18.53
C ALA A 272 8.39 9.58 -17.86
N GLY A 273 8.35 8.84 -16.75
CA GLY A 273 9.56 8.45 -16.02
C GLY A 273 10.37 7.39 -16.78
N LEU A 274 11.68 7.55 -16.79
CA LEU A 274 12.61 6.61 -17.43
C LEU A 274 13.55 6.00 -16.38
N PRO A 275 14.03 4.75 -16.57
CA PRO A 275 14.99 4.15 -15.65
C PRO A 275 16.24 5.02 -15.43
N GLU A 276 16.67 5.72 -16.47
CA GLU A 276 17.82 6.63 -16.48
C GLU A 276 17.65 7.75 -15.45
N HIS A 277 16.44 8.26 -15.21
CA HIS A 277 16.21 9.31 -14.22
C HIS A 277 16.55 8.83 -12.79
N VAL A 278 16.17 7.59 -12.48
CA VAL A 278 16.45 6.96 -11.18
C VAL A 278 17.93 6.61 -11.06
N THR A 279 18.51 6.05 -12.12
CA THR A 279 19.95 5.79 -12.20
C THR A 279 20.75 7.07 -11.95
N SER A 280 20.50 8.15 -12.69
CA SER A 280 21.17 9.44 -12.51
C SER A 280 21.00 10.00 -11.09
N TYR A 281 19.80 9.90 -10.50
CA TYR A 281 19.58 10.29 -9.10
C TYR A 281 20.53 9.56 -8.14
N PHE A 282 20.64 8.23 -8.24
CA PHE A 282 21.52 7.46 -7.37
C PHE A 282 23.01 7.76 -7.61
N PHE A 283 23.43 8.04 -8.85
CA PHE A 283 24.79 8.48 -9.13
C PHE A 283 25.10 9.85 -8.50
N PHE A 284 24.19 10.82 -8.58
CA PHE A 284 24.37 12.12 -7.90
C PHE A 284 24.42 11.97 -6.39
N LEU A 285 23.57 11.12 -5.82
CA LEU A 285 23.55 10.81 -4.40
C LEU A 285 24.88 10.18 -3.96
N ALA A 286 25.36 9.16 -4.67
CA ALA A 286 26.62 8.49 -4.39
C ALA A 286 27.81 9.45 -4.49
N GLU A 287 27.80 10.36 -5.47
CA GLU A 287 28.84 11.39 -5.60
C GLU A 287 28.83 12.37 -4.41
N GLU A 288 27.65 12.74 -3.91
CA GLU A 288 27.54 13.55 -2.70
C GLU A 288 28.08 12.81 -1.46
N VAL A 289 27.77 11.52 -1.31
CA VAL A 289 28.34 10.67 -0.25
C VAL A 289 29.87 10.64 -0.34
N ARG A 290 30.44 10.43 -1.53
CA ARG A 290 31.90 10.43 -1.76
C ARG A 290 32.54 11.77 -1.37
N LYS A 291 31.87 12.90 -1.60
CA LYS A 291 32.34 14.22 -1.16
C LYS A 291 32.45 14.33 0.36
N TYR A 292 31.47 13.80 1.10
CA TYR A 292 31.55 13.75 2.57
C TYR A 292 32.63 12.78 3.06
N MET A 293 32.73 11.59 2.47
CA MET A 293 33.81 10.63 2.77
C MET A 293 35.20 11.25 2.57
N SER A 294 35.41 11.97 1.47
CA SER A 294 36.66 12.68 1.20
C SER A 294 36.97 13.76 2.24
N LYS A 295 35.97 14.54 2.69
CA LYS A 295 36.13 15.51 3.78
C LYS A 295 36.48 14.88 5.13
N LEU A 296 36.03 13.65 5.36
CA LEU A 296 36.33 12.86 6.55
C LEU A 296 37.62 12.05 6.41
N HIS A 297 38.31 12.13 5.26
CA HIS A 297 39.51 11.35 4.93
C HIS A 297 39.29 9.82 4.98
N ILE A 298 38.10 9.37 4.58
CA ILE A 298 37.72 7.96 4.54
C ILE A 298 37.60 7.50 3.10
N CYS A 299 38.27 6.39 2.76
CA CYS A 299 38.30 5.85 1.39
C CYS A 299 37.39 4.62 1.22
N ASN A 300 37.02 3.94 2.31
CA ASN A 300 36.13 2.79 2.31
C ASN A 300 34.84 3.13 3.08
N PHE A 301 33.68 2.90 2.47
CA PHE A 301 32.39 3.21 3.09
C PHE A 301 32.17 2.47 4.41
N GLN A 302 32.65 1.22 4.53
CA GLN A 302 32.47 0.42 5.74
C GLN A 302 33.16 1.05 6.97
N GLU A 303 34.19 1.87 6.77
CA GLU A 303 34.87 2.58 7.87
C GLU A 303 34.00 3.69 8.50
N LEU A 304 32.92 4.12 7.84
CA LEU A 304 31.93 5.02 8.43
C LEU A 304 31.03 4.30 9.44
N VAL A 305 30.74 3.02 9.23
CA VAL A 305 29.63 2.35 9.91
C VAL A 305 29.87 2.32 11.42
N GLY A 306 28.97 2.96 12.17
CA GLY A 306 29.03 3.03 13.64
C GLY A 306 30.05 4.02 14.22
N ARG A 307 30.72 4.84 13.40
CA ARG A 307 31.67 5.89 13.83
C ARG A 307 30.97 7.16 14.34
N THR A 308 30.14 7.02 15.36
CA THR A 308 29.43 8.15 15.99
C THR A 308 30.36 9.24 16.55
N ASP A 309 31.65 8.95 16.75
CA ASP A 309 32.69 9.93 17.12
C ASP A 309 32.93 11.02 16.05
N LEU A 310 32.49 10.80 14.81
CA LEU A 310 32.55 11.79 13.72
C LEU A 310 31.34 12.74 13.69
N LEU A 311 30.36 12.54 14.56
CA LEU A 311 29.18 13.39 14.69
C LEU A 311 29.32 14.33 15.90
N VAL A 312 29.00 15.61 15.70
CA VAL A 312 29.02 16.63 16.76
C VAL A 312 27.70 17.39 16.77
N VAL A 313 27.16 17.61 17.97
CA VAL A 313 25.94 18.40 18.16
C VAL A 313 26.24 19.86 17.83
N ARG A 314 25.46 20.44 16.92
CA ARG A 314 25.56 21.86 16.58
C ARG A 314 25.07 22.71 17.76
N ASP A 315 25.91 23.63 18.24
CA ASP A 315 25.54 24.58 19.29
C ASP A 315 24.43 25.51 18.77
N ASN A 316 23.26 25.48 19.42
CA ASN A 316 22.06 26.22 18.98
C ASN A 316 21.45 27.02 20.14
N LYS A 317 22.27 27.92 20.71
CA LYS A 317 21.91 28.77 21.86
C LYS A 317 20.74 29.73 21.61
N GLU A 318 20.43 30.00 20.35
CA GLU A 318 19.35 30.93 19.97
C GLU A 318 17.95 30.31 20.16
N HIS A 319 17.82 28.98 20.08
CA HIS A 319 16.53 28.30 20.14
C HIS A 319 16.32 27.56 21.47
N LYS A 320 15.68 28.22 22.44
CA LYS A 320 15.47 27.75 23.83
C LYS A 320 14.91 26.32 23.97
N LYS A 321 14.09 25.86 23.02
CA LYS A 321 13.55 24.47 23.07
C LYS A 321 14.55 23.44 22.56
N ALA A 322 15.37 23.81 21.57
CA ALA A 322 16.34 22.89 20.97
C ALA A 322 17.51 22.65 21.93
N SER A 323 17.88 23.66 22.72
CA SER A 323 18.93 23.55 23.76
C SER A 323 18.58 22.59 24.91
N LEU A 324 17.36 22.07 24.97
CA LEU A 324 16.94 21.09 25.98
C LEU A 324 17.14 19.63 25.52
N LEU A 325 17.50 19.40 24.25
CA LEU A 325 17.70 18.06 23.72
C LEU A 325 19.07 17.51 24.13
N ASP A 326 19.09 16.27 24.62
CA ASP A 326 20.31 15.52 24.90
C ASP A 326 20.51 14.41 23.86
N PHE A 327 21.64 14.45 23.15
CA PHE A 327 22.02 13.48 22.14
C PHE A 327 23.09 12.49 22.63
N SER A 328 23.46 12.55 23.91
CA SER A 328 24.53 11.71 24.49
C SER A 328 24.34 10.22 24.26
N SER A 329 23.10 9.73 24.38
CA SER A 329 22.75 8.32 24.18
C SER A 329 22.79 7.92 22.70
N LEU A 330 22.38 8.82 21.81
CA LEU A 330 22.41 8.61 20.36
C LEU A 330 23.87 8.49 19.86
N LEU A 331 24.75 9.37 20.35
CA LEU A 331 26.15 9.47 19.92
C LEU A 331 27.09 8.54 20.69
N LYS A 332 26.55 7.60 21.47
CA LYS A 332 27.37 6.64 22.21
C LYS A 332 27.96 5.61 21.24
N MET A 333 29.30 5.58 21.19
CA MET A 333 30.03 4.62 20.36
C MET A 333 29.72 3.17 20.75
N ALA A 334 29.11 2.41 19.84
CA ALA A 334 28.71 1.03 20.08
C ALA A 334 29.90 0.10 20.41
N SER A 335 31.05 0.33 19.78
CA SER A 335 32.28 -0.43 20.02
C SER A 335 32.79 -0.31 21.47
N SER A 336 32.40 0.73 22.20
CA SER A 336 32.76 0.91 23.61
C SER A 336 31.88 0.11 24.58
N LEU A 337 30.76 -0.45 24.10
CA LEU A 337 29.74 -1.11 24.93
C LEU A 337 30.12 -2.53 25.34
N ARG A 338 31.09 -3.18 24.66
CA ARG A 338 31.52 -4.55 24.92
C ARG A 338 33.03 -4.69 24.85
N LYS A 339 33.63 -5.48 25.74
CA LYS A 339 35.08 -5.80 25.77
C LYS A 339 35.31 -7.32 25.74
N PRO A 340 36.23 -7.84 24.89
CA PRO A 340 36.89 -7.14 23.77
C PRO A 340 35.86 -6.67 22.73
N SER A 341 36.22 -5.68 21.90
CA SER A 341 35.30 -5.06 20.95
C SER A 341 34.69 -6.11 20.01
N ALA A 342 33.36 -6.23 20.03
CA ALA A 342 32.66 -7.12 19.12
C ALA A 342 32.73 -6.60 17.66
N PRO A 343 32.73 -7.50 16.67
CA PRO A 343 32.71 -7.12 15.26
C PRO A 343 31.46 -6.29 14.94
N ILE A 344 31.69 -5.09 14.36
CA ILE A 344 30.62 -4.14 13.98
C ILE A 344 30.20 -4.27 12.51
N ILE A 345 30.90 -5.10 11.72
CA ILE A 345 30.65 -5.30 10.29
C ILE A 345 29.49 -6.28 10.13
N GLY A 346 28.35 -5.78 9.64
CA GLY A 346 27.15 -6.58 9.40
C GLY A 346 27.34 -7.68 8.36
N GLY A 347 26.74 -8.84 8.60
CA GLY A 347 26.77 -9.97 7.67
C GLY A 347 28.15 -10.61 7.49
N SER A 348 29.13 -10.30 8.34
CA SER A 348 30.46 -10.93 8.32
C SER A 348 30.44 -12.39 8.81
N ILE A 349 29.40 -12.79 9.56
CA ILE A 349 29.16 -14.18 9.97
C ILE A 349 27.81 -14.62 9.42
N SER A 350 27.82 -15.67 8.59
CA SER A 350 26.59 -16.25 8.04
C SER A 350 25.76 -16.97 9.11
N GLN A 351 24.44 -16.94 8.95
CA GLN A 351 23.51 -17.72 9.78
C GLN A 351 23.41 -19.14 9.23
N ASP A 352 23.52 -20.15 10.10
CA ASP A 352 23.33 -21.56 9.72
C ASP A 352 21.91 -22.02 10.05
N PHE A 353 21.21 -22.54 9.05
CA PHE A 353 19.84 -23.03 9.14
C PHE A 353 19.75 -24.56 9.18
N GLU A 354 20.86 -25.27 9.04
CA GLU A 354 20.94 -26.74 9.07
C GLU A 354 19.97 -27.42 8.07
N LEU A 355 19.82 -26.81 6.88
CA LEU A 355 18.88 -27.27 5.85
C LEU A 355 19.24 -28.65 5.28
N ASP A 356 20.51 -29.03 5.37
CA ASP A 356 21.08 -30.31 4.96
C ASP A 356 20.65 -31.49 5.84
N LYS A 357 20.21 -31.23 7.08
CA LYS A 357 19.80 -32.28 8.03
C LYS A 357 18.31 -32.66 7.93
N ARG A 358 17.56 -32.02 7.04
CA ARG A 358 16.10 -32.12 6.97
C ARG A 358 15.63 -33.36 6.20
N LEU A 359 14.44 -33.85 6.53
CA LEU A 359 13.81 -34.97 5.82
C LEU A 359 13.50 -34.65 4.34
N ASP A 360 13.29 -33.37 4.01
CA ASP A 360 13.09 -32.90 2.63
C ASP A 360 14.23 -33.32 1.69
N VAL A 361 15.46 -33.45 2.19
CA VAL A 361 16.63 -33.84 1.37
C VAL A 361 16.38 -35.15 0.63
N LYS A 362 15.80 -36.15 1.30
CA LYS A 362 15.48 -37.45 0.69
C LYS A 362 14.47 -37.31 -0.45
N MET A 363 13.50 -36.41 -0.31
CA MET A 363 12.50 -36.15 -1.36
C MET A 363 13.12 -35.42 -2.54
N ILE A 364 14.04 -34.48 -2.26
CA ILE A 364 14.74 -33.68 -3.27
C ILE A 364 15.68 -34.56 -4.08
N GLU A 365 16.46 -35.44 -3.44
CA GLU A 365 17.35 -36.40 -4.14
C GLU A 365 16.55 -37.24 -5.13
N LYS A 366 15.44 -37.84 -4.68
CA LYS A 366 14.57 -38.66 -5.53
C LYS A 366 13.90 -37.82 -6.64
N TYR A 367 13.50 -36.59 -6.34
CA TYR A 367 13.00 -35.67 -7.35
C TYR A 367 14.05 -35.37 -8.42
N LEU A 368 15.29 -35.08 -8.03
CA LEU A 368 16.39 -34.81 -8.95
C LEU A 368 16.73 -36.04 -9.79
N GLU A 369 16.71 -37.25 -9.23
CA GLU A 369 16.89 -38.48 -10.01
C GLU A 369 15.84 -38.62 -11.13
N VAL A 370 14.58 -38.31 -10.84
CA VAL A 370 13.48 -38.49 -11.78
C VAL A 370 13.38 -37.33 -12.79
N TRP A 371 13.64 -36.08 -12.38
CA TRP A 371 13.41 -34.86 -13.19
C TRP A 371 14.68 -34.11 -13.65
N SER A 372 15.90 -34.52 -13.27
CA SER A 372 17.17 -33.84 -13.64
C SER A 372 17.35 -33.56 -15.13
N ASN A 373 16.90 -34.47 -16.00
CA ASN A 373 17.01 -34.35 -17.46
C ASN A 373 15.71 -33.87 -18.15
N SER A 374 14.67 -33.53 -17.39
CA SER A 374 13.38 -33.12 -17.97
C SER A 374 13.32 -31.62 -18.23
N VAL A 375 13.25 -31.27 -19.52
CA VAL A 375 13.05 -29.88 -19.99
C VAL A 375 11.58 -29.59 -20.32
N LYS A 376 10.73 -30.63 -20.43
CA LYS A 376 9.32 -30.51 -20.83
C LYS A 376 8.36 -31.09 -19.80
N HIS A 377 7.18 -30.46 -19.73
CA HIS A 377 6.08 -30.75 -18.80
C HIS A 377 5.31 -32.07 -19.12
N GLU A 378 5.64 -32.74 -20.24
CA GLU A 378 4.78 -33.74 -20.90
C GLU A 378 5.09 -35.21 -20.56
N GLU A 379 6.20 -35.51 -19.89
CA GLU A 379 6.50 -36.89 -19.46
C GLU A 379 5.74 -37.21 -18.15
N LYS A 380 4.84 -38.19 -18.16
CA LYS A 380 4.12 -38.70 -16.97
C LYS A 380 5.06 -39.44 -16.02
N LYS A 381 5.95 -38.70 -15.39
CA LYS A 381 6.85 -39.20 -14.36
C LYS A 381 6.12 -39.20 -13.02
N HIS A 382 6.30 -40.27 -12.27
CA HIS A 382 5.67 -40.44 -10.97
C HIS A 382 6.60 -41.15 -10.00
N PHE A 383 6.60 -40.72 -8.74
CA PHE A 383 7.08 -41.56 -7.65
C PHE A 383 6.24 -41.40 -6.38
N SER A 384 6.25 -42.45 -5.57
CA SER A 384 5.74 -42.43 -4.21
C SER A 384 6.83 -42.74 -3.18
N MET A 385 6.61 -42.31 -1.94
CA MET A 385 7.48 -42.65 -0.81
C MET A 385 6.74 -42.60 0.53
N THR A 386 7.28 -43.30 1.51
CA THR A 386 6.79 -43.29 2.90
C THR A 386 7.83 -42.70 3.83
N ILE A 387 7.41 -41.79 4.71
CA ILE A 387 8.29 -41.09 5.66
C ILE A 387 7.65 -41.10 7.05
N ASN A 388 8.46 -41.33 8.09
CA ASN A 388 8.02 -41.13 9.47
C ASN A 388 8.45 -39.72 9.92
N ILE A 389 7.54 -39.01 10.58
CA ILE A 389 7.74 -37.62 11.00
C ILE A 389 7.51 -37.48 12.51
N THR A 390 8.16 -36.48 13.09
CA THR A 390 7.96 -36.02 14.47
C THR A 390 7.70 -34.53 14.51
N ASN A 391 7.25 -34.01 15.66
CA ASN A 391 6.95 -32.58 15.80
C ASN A 391 8.17 -31.65 15.62
N GLN A 392 9.40 -32.20 15.60
CA GLN A 392 10.62 -31.46 15.33
C GLN A 392 10.84 -31.20 13.83
N ASP A 393 10.21 -32.00 12.97
CA ASP A 393 10.31 -31.91 11.52
C ASP A 393 9.36 -30.82 10.99
N ARG A 394 9.89 -29.59 11.00
CA ARG A 394 9.16 -28.38 10.60
C ARG A 394 9.28 -28.10 9.11
N THR A 395 8.25 -27.43 8.58
CA THR A 395 8.26 -26.91 7.19
C THR A 395 8.45 -28.00 6.13
N PHE A 396 7.98 -29.21 6.41
CA PHE A 396 8.18 -30.38 5.55
C PHE A 396 7.51 -30.20 4.18
N GLY A 397 8.20 -30.56 3.09
CA GLY A 397 7.73 -30.49 1.70
C GLY A 397 7.96 -29.15 1.00
N THR A 398 8.35 -28.11 1.74
CA THR A 398 8.53 -26.76 1.19
C THR A 398 9.76 -26.62 0.32
N THR A 399 10.88 -27.26 0.68
CA THR A 399 12.12 -27.12 -0.11
C THR A 399 12.05 -27.94 -1.40
N LEU A 400 11.35 -29.08 -1.38
CA LEU A 400 10.97 -29.77 -2.62
C LEU A 400 10.17 -28.83 -3.54
N SER A 401 9.20 -28.11 -2.98
CA SER A 401 8.37 -27.17 -3.75
C SER A 401 9.19 -26.02 -4.36
N TYR A 402 10.24 -25.55 -3.67
CA TYR A 402 11.21 -24.59 -4.23
C TYR A 402 11.91 -25.13 -5.47
N HIS A 403 12.44 -26.36 -5.42
CA HIS A 403 13.16 -26.95 -6.56
C HIS A 403 12.24 -27.13 -7.77
N ILE A 404 11.00 -27.59 -7.55
CA ILE A 404 9.98 -27.71 -8.59
C ILE A 404 9.65 -26.33 -9.18
N ALA A 405 9.42 -25.32 -8.34
CA ALA A 405 9.08 -23.97 -8.80
C ALA A 405 10.22 -23.29 -9.56
N LYS A 406 11.49 -23.54 -9.21
CA LYS A 406 12.65 -23.04 -9.96
C LYS A 406 12.72 -23.62 -11.38
N GLN A 407 12.27 -24.87 -11.56
CA GLN A 407 12.34 -25.57 -12.84
C GLN A 407 11.09 -25.35 -13.69
N PHE A 408 9.90 -25.39 -13.09
CA PHE A 408 8.61 -25.39 -13.79
C PHE A 408 7.76 -24.13 -13.54
N GLY A 409 8.22 -23.19 -12.71
CA GLY A 409 7.48 -21.99 -12.37
C GLY A 409 6.17 -22.29 -11.62
N ASP A 410 5.18 -21.42 -11.79
CA ASP A 410 3.86 -21.56 -11.16
C ASP A 410 3.02 -22.73 -11.73
N ALA A 411 3.43 -23.29 -12.88
CA ALA A 411 2.72 -24.43 -13.48
C ALA A 411 2.88 -25.73 -12.66
N GLY A 412 3.99 -25.86 -11.92
CA GLY A 412 4.29 -27.03 -11.09
C GLY A 412 4.48 -28.31 -11.91
N LEU A 413 4.03 -29.44 -11.37
CA LEU A 413 4.03 -30.74 -12.05
C LEU A 413 2.60 -31.12 -12.49
N SER A 414 2.49 -32.19 -13.28
CA SER A 414 1.19 -32.83 -13.51
C SER A 414 0.59 -33.32 -12.19
N ASP A 415 -0.74 -33.37 -12.10
CA ASP A 415 -1.43 -33.81 -10.88
C ASP A 415 -0.99 -35.24 -10.48
N LYS A 416 -0.77 -35.44 -9.18
CA LYS A 416 -0.31 -36.70 -8.57
C LYS A 416 1.03 -37.23 -9.13
N SER A 417 1.94 -36.34 -9.53
CA SER A 417 3.30 -36.74 -9.94
C SER A 417 4.15 -37.20 -8.74
N ILE A 418 3.93 -36.64 -7.55
CA ILE A 418 4.65 -37.02 -6.34
C ILE A 418 3.65 -37.29 -5.23
N GLU A 419 3.67 -38.51 -4.69
CA GLU A 419 2.82 -38.93 -3.57
C GLU A 419 3.67 -39.30 -2.35
N VAL A 420 3.49 -38.57 -1.25
CA VAL A 420 4.25 -38.78 -0.02
C VAL A 420 3.30 -39.21 1.09
N PHE A 421 3.47 -40.43 1.56
CA PHE A 421 2.73 -40.98 2.69
C PHE A 421 3.55 -40.75 3.96
N VAL A 422 3.02 -39.96 4.88
CA VAL A 422 3.70 -39.57 6.11
C VAL A 422 2.97 -40.20 7.29
N LYS A 423 3.71 -40.69 8.28
CA LYS A 423 3.16 -41.22 9.53
C LYS A 423 3.81 -40.56 10.74
N GLY A 424 3.00 -40.11 11.70
CA GLY A 424 3.45 -39.48 12.94
C GLY A 424 2.78 -38.12 13.20
N SER A 425 3.42 -37.29 14.01
CA SER A 425 2.93 -35.95 14.37
C SER A 425 3.78 -34.89 13.69
N ALA A 426 3.23 -34.11 12.77
CA ALA A 426 4.00 -33.13 12.01
C ALA A 426 4.26 -31.83 12.80
N GLY A 427 5.47 -31.26 12.64
CA GLY A 427 5.82 -29.96 13.21
C GLY A 427 5.09 -28.79 12.55
N GLN A 428 5.45 -27.58 12.97
CA GLN A 428 4.90 -26.32 12.43
C GLN A 428 5.12 -26.22 10.92
N SER A 429 4.20 -25.53 10.23
CA SER A 429 4.29 -25.22 8.80
C SER A 429 4.38 -26.45 7.89
N PHE A 430 3.80 -27.58 8.31
CA PHE A 430 3.73 -28.78 7.50
C PHE A 430 3.11 -28.49 6.12
N CYS A 431 3.83 -28.84 5.05
CA CYS A 431 3.44 -28.58 3.67
C CYS A 431 3.21 -27.08 3.34
N ALA A 432 3.96 -26.17 3.99
CA ALA A 432 3.94 -24.76 3.60
C ALA A 432 4.39 -24.59 2.14
N PHE A 433 3.67 -23.76 1.39
CA PHE A 433 3.92 -23.44 -0.02
C PHE A 433 3.97 -24.67 -0.95
N LEU A 434 3.26 -25.75 -0.59
CA LEU A 434 3.26 -26.99 -1.37
C LEU A 434 2.75 -26.74 -2.80
N VAL A 435 3.56 -27.12 -3.78
CA VAL A 435 3.34 -26.86 -5.21
C VAL A 435 2.40 -27.88 -5.86
N LYS A 436 1.75 -27.48 -6.95
CA LYS A 436 0.93 -28.35 -7.80
C LYS A 436 1.69 -29.61 -8.23
N GLY A 437 0.98 -30.73 -8.18
CA GLY A 437 1.49 -32.05 -8.56
C GLY A 437 2.14 -32.84 -7.42
N VAL A 438 2.28 -32.23 -6.24
CA VAL A 438 2.70 -32.91 -5.00
C VAL A 438 1.47 -33.16 -4.12
N THR A 439 1.33 -34.39 -3.66
CA THR A 439 0.28 -34.84 -2.75
C THR A 439 0.93 -35.42 -1.50
N VAL A 440 0.54 -34.93 -0.32
CA VAL A 440 1.07 -35.40 0.96
C VAL A 440 -0.09 -35.89 1.82
N CYS A 441 -0.03 -37.16 2.21
CA CYS A 441 -1.02 -37.83 3.04
C CYS A 441 -0.42 -38.13 4.41
N LEU A 442 -0.87 -37.45 5.46
CA LEU A 442 -0.43 -37.67 6.85
C LEU A 442 -1.43 -38.54 7.61
N GLU A 443 -0.96 -39.70 8.06
CA GLU A 443 -1.60 -40.54 9.07
C GLU A 443 -1.08 -40.14 10.47
N GLY A 444 -1.89 -39.37 11.21
CA GLY A 444 -1.53 -38.81 12.51
C GLY A 444 -2.15 -37.43 12.76
N ASP A 445 -1.36 -36.51 13.26
CA ASP A 445 -1.75 -35.13 13.61
C ASP A 445 -0.69 -34.10 13.14
N ALA A 446 -1.04 -32.82 13.15
CA ALA A 446 -0.11 -31.75 12.84
C ALA A 446 -0.28 -30.54 13.77
N ASN A 447 0.78 -29.75 13.91
CA ASN A 447 0.74 -28.49 14.64
C ASN A 447 0.13 -27.35 13.78
N ASP A 448 0.46 -26.10 14.09
CA ASP A 448 -0.02 -24.91 13.41
C ASP A 448 0.52 -24.78 11.97
N TYR A 449 -0.15 -23.92 11.19
CA TYR A 449 0.28 -23.46 9.87
C TYR A 449 0.30 -24.53 8.77
N VAL A 450 -0.44 -25.63 8.92
CA VAL A 450 -0.56 -26.65 7.86
C VAL A 450 -1.02 -26.03 6.55
N GLY A 451 -0.28 -26.25 5.48
CA GLY A 451 -0.59 -25.70 4.16
C GLY A 451 -0.53 -24.18 4.09
N LYS A 452 0.23 -23.52 4.97
CA LYS A 452 0.53 -22.07 4.88
C LYS A 452 0.99 -21.71 3.47
N GLY A 453 0.31 -20.75 2.84
CA GLY A 453 0.60 -20.34 1.47
C GLY A 453 0.49 -21.44 0.41
N LEU A 454 -0.39 -22.45 0.59
CA LEU A 454 -0.60 -23.54 -0.36
C LEU A 454 -0.69 -23.04 -1.81
N THR A 455 0.09 -23.64 -2.71
CA THR A 455 0.23 -23.23 -4.12
C THR A 455 -0.06 -24.41 -5.05
N GLY A 456 -1.25 -25.00 -4.91
CA GLY A 456 -1.75 -26.01 -5.83
C GLY A 456 -1.51 -27.46 -5.42
N GLY A 457 -0.70 -27.71 -4.37
CA GLY A 457 -0.51 -29.03 -3.80
C GLY A 457 -1.78 -29.58 -3.13
N GLU A 458 -1.75 -30.88 -2.83
CA GLU A 458 -2.83 -31.56 -2.10
C GLU A 458 -2.31 -32.07 -0.74
N ILE A 459 -3.05 -31.75 0.33
CA ILE A 459 -2.76 -32.20 1.69
C ILE A 459 -3.95 -33.02 2.18
N VAL A 460 -3.69 -34.25 2.64
CA VAL A 460 -4.70 -35.12 3.26
C VAL A 460 -4.23 -35.49 4.64
N LEU A 461 -5.04 -35.24 5.66
CA LEU A 461 -4.67 -35.41 7.05
C LEU A 461 -5.77 -36.20 7.77
N TYR A 462 -5.43 -37.37 8.29
CA TYR A 462 -6.39 -38.26 8.94
C TYR A 462 -5.78 -38.98 10.15
N PRO A 463 -6.60 -39.33 11.16
CA PRO A 463 -6.11 -40.01 12.36
C PRO A 463 -5.51 -41.39 12.03
N PRO A 464 -4.65 -41.94 12.91
CA PRO A 464 -4.13 -43.30 12.73
C PRO A 464 -5.24 -44.34 12.47
N LYS A 465 -4.95 -45.35 11.65
CA LYS A 465 -5.95 -46.36 11.28
C LYS A 465 -6.27 -47.34 12.42
N ASP A 466 -5.38 -47.42 13.41
CA ASP A 466 -5.45 -48.27 14.59
C ASP A 466 -6.07 -47.57 15.81
N MET A 467 -6.78 -46.46 15.59
CA MET A 467 -7.53 -45.79 16.66
C MET A 467 -8.63 -46.68 17.25
N PRO A 468 -8.98 -46.51 18.55
CA PRO A 468 -10.08 -47.20 19.18
C PRO A 468 -11.40 -47.05 18.41
N SER A 469 -12.27 -48.07 18.43
CA SER A 469 -13.53 -48.08 17.66
C SER A 469 -14.52 -46.98 18.08
N ASP A 470 -14.38 -46.46 19.30
CA ASP A 470 -15.18 -45.37 19.87
C ASP A 470 -14.56 -43.99 19.60
N PHE A 471 -13.41 -43.91 18.94
CA PHE A 471 -12.79 -42.64 18.57
C PHE A 471 -13.63 -41.89 17.53
N ARG A 472 -13.85 -40.60 17.79
CA ARG A 472 -14.65 -39.70 16.95
C ARG A 472 -13.80 -38.53 16.50
N SER A 473 -13.49 -38.45 15.21
CA SER A 473 -12.62 -37.41 14.66
C SER A 473 -13.25 -36.02 14.77
N GLU A 474 -14.57 -35.91 14.69
CA GLU A 474 -15.31 -34.65 14.80
C GLU A 474 -15.35 -34.05 16.21
N LEU A 475 -14.80 -34.75 17.21
CA LEU A 475 -14.68 -34.29 18.59
C LEU A 475 -13.21 -34.04 19.00
N ASN A 476 -12.26 -34.25 18.10
CA ASN A 476 -10.84 -34.18 18.40
C ASN A 476 -10.11 -33.24 17.45
N VAL A 477 -9.13 -32.51 17.98
CA VAL A 477 -8.26 -31.63 17.19
C VAL A 477 -7.26 -32.49 16.43
N ILE A 478 -7.11 -32.22 15.13
CA ILE A 478 -6.16 -32.91 14.25
C ILE A 478 -5.06 -31.98 13.71
N ALA A 479 -5.35 -30.68 13.63
CA ALA A 479 -4.40 -29.66 13.18
C ALA A 479 -4.53 -28.37 13.99
N GLY A 480 -3.41 -27.65 14.14
CA GLY A 480 -3.33 -26.41 14.90
C GLY A 480 -3.90 -25.18 14.18
N ASN A 481 -3.42 -24.03 14.61
CA ASN A 481 -3.89 -22.70 14.25
C ASN A 481 -3.48 -22.27 12.84
N ALA A 482 -4.24 -21.32 12.28
CA ALA A 482 -3.91 -20.59 11.06
C ALA A 482 -3.50 -21.49 9.87
N CYS A 483 -4.06 -22.70 9.80
CA CYS A 483 -3.91 -23.58 8.66
C CYS A 483 -4.43 -22.89 7.39
N LEU A 484 -3.74 -23.09 6.27
CA LEU A 484 -4.01 -22.45 4.97
C LEU A 484 -3.90 -20.93 4.97
N TYR A 485 -3.12 -20.36 5.89
CA TYR A 485 -2.90 -18.92 5.90
C TYR A 485 -2.36 -18.40 4.56
N GLY A 486 -3.14 -17.56 3.89
CA GLY A 486 -2.76 -16.97 2.61
C GLY A 486 -2.69 -17.96 1.44
N ALA A 487 -3.30 -19.14 1.56
CA ALA A 487 -3.34 -20.13 0.49
C ALA A 487 -3.91 -19.55 -0.82
N THR A 488 -3.32 -19.90 -1.96
CA THR A 488 -3.68 -19.33 -3.27
C THR A 488 -4.38 -20.32 -4.18
N SER A 489 -4.08 -21.61 -4.05
CA SER A 489 -4.73 -22.71 -4.75
C SER A 489 -4.37 -24.03 -4.08
N GLY A 490 -4.97 -25.14 -4.51
CA GLY A 490 -4.71 -26.49 -3.98
C GLY A 490 -5.88 -27.02 -3.15
N LYS A 491 -5.72 -28.25 -2.66
CA LYS A 491 -6.75 -28.95 -1.88
C LYS A 491 -6.20 -29.35 -0.51
N ALA A 492 -7.02 -29.24 0.52
CA ALA A 492 -6.64 -29.65 1.86
C ALA A 492 -7.81 -30.32 2.61
N PHE A 493 -7.61 -31.57 3.02
CA PHE A 493 -8.61 -32.43 3.63
C PHE A 493 -8.19 -32.80 5.05
N PHE A 494 -8.95 -32.35 6.04
CA PHE A 494 -8.67 -32.57 7.47
C PHE A 494 -9.77 -33.41 8.12
N ARG A 495 -9.51 -34.68 8.44
CA ARG A 495 -10.46 -35.53 9.16
C ARG A 495 -10.37 -35.31 10.67
N GLY A 496 -10.85 -34.14 11.09
CA GLY A 496 -10.97 -33.74 12.49
C GLY A 496 -11.19 -32.23 12.63
N ILE A 497 -11.12 -31.74 13.86
CA ILE A 497 -11.22 -30.30 14.18
C ILE A 497 -9.89 -29.62 13.87
N VAL A 498 -9.94 -28.50 13.17
CA VAL A 498 -8.79 -27.59 13.03
C VAL A 498 -8.97 -26.41 14.00
N ALA A 499 -7.88 -25.95 14.60
CA ALA A 499 -7.93 -24.92 15.63
C ALA A 499 -8.29 -23.51 15.07
N GLU A 500 -7.91 -22.45 15.78
CA GLU A 500 -8.32 -21.09 15.46
C GLU A 500 -7.78 -20.58 14.11
N ARG A 501 -8.50 -19.63 13.51
CA ARG A 501 -8.09 -18.91 12.28
C ARG A 501 -7.87 -19.81 11.07
N PHE A 502 -8.54 -20.96 11.01
CA PHE A 502 -8.52 -21.81 9.83
C PHE A 502 -8.89 -21.05 8.55
N ALA A 503 -8.12 -21.26 7.49
CA ALA A 503 -8.29 -20.59 6.20
C ALA A 503 -8.27 -19.06 6.27
N VAL A 504 -7.59 -18.50 7.28
CA VAL A 504 -7.37 -17.06 7.37
C VAL A 504 -6.67 -16.57 6.11
N ARG A 505 -7.18 -15.50 5.49
CA ARG A 505 -6.65 -14.97 4.24
C ARG A 505 -6.61 -15.95 3.05
N ASN A 506 -7.35 -17.08 3.08
CA ASN A 506 -7.45 -17.99 1.95
C ASN A 506 -7.94 -17.24 0.69
N SER A 507 -7.24 -17.45 -0.41
CA SER A 507 -7.35 -16.71 -1.66
C SER A 507 -7.64 -17.62 -2.85
N GLY A 508 -7.74 -18.94 -2.66
CA GLY A 508 -8.12 -19.85 -3.73
C GLY A 508 -8.02 -21.35 -3.44
N ALA A 509 -7.59 -21.77 -2.26
CA ALA A 509 -7.59 -23.19 -1.90
C ALA A 509 -8.99 -23.72 -1.58
N ILE A 510 -9.18 -25.00 -1.85
CA ILE A 510 -10.37 -25.76 -1.46
C ILE A 510 -10.04 -26.56 -0.21
N ALA A 511 -10.83 -26.40 0.84
CA ALA A 511 -10.54 -27.06 2.11
C ALA A 511 -11.79 -27.65 2.76
N ILE A 512 -11.64 -28.83 3.35
CA ILE A 512 -12.72 -29.56 4.01
C ILE A 512 -12.24 -30.04 5.37
N ASN A 513 -13.04 -29.80 6.41
CA ASN A 513 -12.74 -30.26 7.76
C ASN A 513 -14.00 -30.73 8.51
N GLU A 514 -13.82 -31.34 9.67
CA GLU A 514 -14.93 -31.81 10.53
C GLU A 514 -15.23 -30.85 11.69
N GLY A 515 -14.59 -29.68 11.72
CA GLY A 515 -14.82 -28.64 12.71
C GLY A 515 -13.72 -27.58 12.67
N VAL A 516 -14.04 -26.41 13.21
CA VAL A 516 -13.14 -25.25 13.24
C VAL A 516 -13.28 -24.46 14.53
N GLY A 517 -12.15 -23.97 15.05
CA GLY A 517 -12.09 -23.04 16.17
C GLY A 517 -12.63 -21.63 15.86
N ASP A 518 -12.29 -20.67 16.72
CA ASP A 518 -12.67 -19.27 16.54
C ASP A 518 -12.01 -18.66 15.29
N HIS A 519 -12.63 -17.65 14.69
CA HIS A 519 -12.09 -16.89 13.56
C HIS A 519 -11.89 -17.67 12.24
N GLY A 520 -12.64 -18.76 12.03
CA GLY A 520 -12.62 -19.48 10.76
C GLY A 520 -12.96 -18.58 9.56
N CYS A 521 -12.25 -18.75 8.44
CA CYS A 521 -12.40 -17.97 7.20
C CYS A 521 -12.19 -16.45 7.36
N GLU A 522 -11.50 -16.00 8.41
CA GLU A 522 -11.24 -14.57 8.61
C GLU A 522 -10.44 -14.00 7.43
N TYR A 523 -10.86 -12.84 6.92
CA TYR A 523 -10.29 -12.21 5.73
C TYR A 523 -10.24 -13.12 4.49
N MET A 524 -11.01 -14.19 4.32
CA MET A 524 -10.93 -14.96 3.07
C MET A 524 -11.33 -14.10 1.85
N THR A 525 -10.58 -14.20 0.73
CA THR A 525 -10.84 -13.48 -0.55
C THR A 525 -11.11 -14.40 -1.73
N GLY A 526 -10.93 -15.71 -1.57
CA GLY A 526 -11.13 -16.68 -2.64
C GLY A 526 -11.04 -18.11 -2.12
N GLY A 527 -11.41 -19.05 -2.98
CA GLY A 527 -11.44 -20.48 -2.64
C GLY A 527 -12.78 -20.92 -2.05
N TYR A 528 -12.80 -22.18 -1.61
CA TYR A 528 -13.97 -22.84 -1.05
C TYR A 528 -13.63 -23.52 0.26
N VAL A 529 -14.46 -23.34 1.28
CA VAL A 529 -14.29 -24.01 2.58
C VAL A 529 -15.56 -24.76 2.93
N ILE A 530 -15.46 -26.06 3.25
CA ILE A 530 -16.57 -26.89 3.72
C ILE A 530 -16.27 -27.34 5.14
N VAL A 531 -17.16 -27.02 6.07
CA VAL A 531 -17.06 -27.40 7.50
C VAL A 531 -18.18 -28.39 7.81
N LEU A 532 -17.83 -29.64 8.10
CA LEU A 532 -18.78 -30.73 8.38
C LEU A 532 -19.15 -30.87 9.87
N GLY A 533 -18.74 -29.91 10.72
CA GLY A 533 -19.07 -29.92 12.15
C GLY A 533 -19.13 -28.54 12.78
N LEU A 534 -18.76 -28.46 14.06
CA LEU A 534 -18.92 -27.25 14.85
C LEU A 534 -17.96 -26.13 14.42
N THR A 535 -18.40 -24.89 14.64
CA THR A 535 -17.63 -23.68 14.40
C THR A 535 -17.45 -22.89 15.70
N GLY A 536 -16.33 -22.17 15.80
CA GLY A 536 -16.09 -21.15 16.82
C GLY A 536 -16.69 -19.80 16.45
N ARG A 537 -16.43 -18.80 17.32
CA ARG A 537 -16.94 -17.43 17.24
C ARG A 537 -16.28 -16.62 16.13
N ASN A 538 -16.94 -15.53 15.74
CA ASN A 538 -16.43 -14.54 14.79
C ASN A 538 -16.04 -15.14 13.43
N PHE A 539 -16.73 -16.20 13.01
CA PHE A 539 -16.52 -16.83 11.70
C PHE A 539 -16.77 -15.82 10.57
N ALA A 540 -15.96 -15.89 9.51
CA ALA A 540 -16.00 -15.05 8.32
C ALA A 540 -15.82 -13.53 8.54
N ALA A 541 -15.25 -13.11 9.67
CA ALA A 541 -14.95 -11.70 9.89
C ALA A 541 -13.98 -11.15 8.82
N GLY A 542 -14.34 -10.03 8.20
CA GLY A 542 -13.55 -9.42 7.13
C GLY A 542 -13.47 -10.26 5.83
N MET A 543 -14.23 -11.35 5.72
CA MET A 543 -14.31 -12.16 4.50
C MET A 543 -14.92 -11.32 3.38
N SER A 544 -14.16 -11.16 2.29
CA SER A 544 -14.50 -10.28 1.17
C SER A 544 -14.61 -11.00 -0.18
N GLY A 545 -14.26 -12.29 -0.22
CA GLY A 545 -14.41 -13.15 -1.40
C GLY A 545 -14.27 -14.65 -1.06
N GLY A 546 -14.59 -15.51 -2.02
CA GLY A 546 -14.72 -16.96 -1.81
C GLY A 546 -16.09 -17.35 -1.23
N ILE A 547 -16.29 -18.65 -1.02
CA ILE A 547 -17.54 -19.21 -0.48
C ILE A 547 -17.21 -20.22 0.62
N ALA A 548 -17.92 -20.16 1.74
CA ALA A 548 -17.86 -21.19 2.77
C ALA A 548 -19.23 -21.87 2.96
N TYR A 549 -19.21 -23.18 3.18
CA TYR A 549 -20.38 -23.98 3.47
C TYR A 549 -20.22 -24.62 4.85
N VAL A 550 -21.18 -24.40 5.73
CA VAL A 550 -21.13 -24.89 7.12
C VAL A 550 -22.33 -25.78 7.38
N LEU A 551 -22.07 -27.01 7.84
CA LEU A 551 -23.12 -27.94 8.24
C LEU A 551 -23.68 -27.55 9.62
N ASN A 552 -24.82 -26.86 9.64
CA ASN A 552 -25.41 -26.26 10.84
C ASN A 552 -26.33 -27.24 11.59
N ARG A 553 -25.78 -28.35 12.12
CA ARG A 553 -26.58 -29.39 12.80
C ARG A 553 -27.27 -28.91 14.09
N ASP A 554 -26.63 -28.02 14.83
CA ASP A 554 -27.11 -27.53 16.13
C ASP A 554 -27.97 -26.26 16.04
N GLY A 555 -28.08 -25.67 14.84
CA GLY A 555 -28.80 -24.42 14.60
C GLY A 555 -28.09 -23.17 15.13
N GLN A 556 -26.88 -23.28 15.70
CA GLN A 556 -26.22 -22.18 16.41
C GLN A 556 -25.28 -21.35 15.54
N PHE A 557 -24.96 -21.78 14.32
CA PHE A 557 -23.96 -21.13 13.48
C PHE A 557 -24.18 -19.62 13.29
N ALA A 558 -25.43 -19.19 13.09
CA ALA A 558 -25.76 -17.79 12.85
C ALA A 558 -25.31 -16.84 13.99
N SER A 559 -25.33 -17.31 15.24
CA SER A 559 -24.88 -16.53 16.41
C SER A 559 -23.35 -16.42 16.52
N LYS A 560 -22.62 -17.31 15.85
CA LYS A 560 -21.16 -17.39 15.87
C LYS A 560 -20.52 -16.72 14.65
N CYS A 561 -21.30 -16.43 13.61
CA CYS A 561 -20.84 -15.80 12.38
C CYS A 561 -20.87 -14.27 12.45
N ASN A 562 -19.84 -13.61 11.94
CA ASN A 562 -19.79 -12.16 11.83
C ASN A 562 -20.46 -11.71 10.52
N THR A 563 -21.69 -11.20 10.62
CA THR A 563 -22.52 -10.82 9.47
C THR A 563 -22.27 -9.41 8.94
N SER A 564 -21.22 -8.72 9.39
CA SER A 564 -20.89 -7.37 8.93
C SER A 564 -20.60 -7.35 7.42
N SER A 565 -19.73 -8.24 6.93
CA SER A 565 -19.28 -8.32 5.54
C SER A 565 -19.91 -9.46 4.72
N VAL A 566 -20.65 -10.38 5.35
CA VAL A 566 -21.21 -11.58 4.69
C VAL A 566 -22.71 -11.72 4.94
N ASP A 567 -23.40 -12.42 4.03
CA ASP A 567 -24.77 -12.89 4.19
C ASP A 567 -24.77 -14.41 4.41
N LEU A 568 -25.75 -14.89 5.18
CA LEU A 568 -26.01 -16.31 5.40
C LEU A 568 -27.22 -16.73 4.56
N LEU A 569 -27.01 -17.65 3.62
CA LEU A 569 -28.01 -18.08 2.65
C LEU A 569 -28.25 -19.60 2.75
N PRO A 570 -29.46 -20.10 2.47
CA PRO A 570 -29.68 -21.52 2.30
C PRO A 570 -29.00 -22.03 1.01
N VAL A 571 -28.58 -23.29 1.02
CA VAL A 571 -28.04 -23.95 -0.18
C VAL A 571 -29.19 -24.47 -1.03
N THR A 572 -29.62 -23.70 -2.02
CA THR A 572 -30.75 -24.05 -2.91
C THR A 572 -30.36 -24.14 -4.38
N LEU A 573 -29.18 -23.67 -4.76
CA LEU A 573 -28.71 -23.69 -6.15
C LEU A 573 -28.13 -25.06 -6.49
N ASP A 574 -28.53 -25.63 -7.63
CA ASP A 574 -28.03 -26.93 -8.09
C ASP A 574 -26.50 -26.98 -8.25
N GLU A 575 -25.88 -25.86 -8.63
CA GLU A 575 -24.43 -25.73 -8.74
C GLU A 575 -23.74 -25.89 -7.38
N ASP A 576 -24.29 -25.28 -6.33
CA ASP A 576 -23.76 -25.39 -4.97
C ASP A 576 -23.93 -26.82 -4.42
N LEU A 577 -25.08 -27.46 -4.72
CA LEU A 577 -25.37 -28.83 -4.30
C LEU A 577 -24.42 -29.84 -4.95
N LYS A 578 -24.22 -29.74 -6.27
CA LYS A 578 -23.26 -30.59 -7.00
C LYS A 578 -21.84 -30.43 -6.49
N PHE A 579 -21.42 -29.18 -6.26
CA PHE A 579 -20.11 -28.87 -5.71
C PHE A 579 -19.91 -29.53 -4.32
N LEU A 580 -20.88 -29.38 -3.41
CA LEU A 580 -20.80 -30.01 -2.10
C LEU A 580 -20.72 -31.53 -2.18
N GLU A 581 -21.59 -32.16 -2.98
CA GLU A 581 -21.62 -33.62 -3.13
C GLU A 581 -20.29 -34.15 -3.67
N GLU A 582 -19.76 -33.56 -4.75
CA GLU A 582 -18.48 -33.94 -5.36
C GLU A 582 -17.33 -33.91 -4.34
N TYR A 583 -17.19 -32.80 -3.61
CA TYR A 583 -16.07 -32.60 -2.70
C TYR A 583 -16.21 -33.38 -1.39
N ILE A 584 -17.43 -33.66 -0.92
CA ILE A 584 -17.66 -34.52 0.25
C ILE A 584 -17.41 -35.99 -0.11
N ILE A 585 -17.73 -36.43 -1.34
CA ILE A 585 -17.34 -37.75 -1.85
C ILE A 585 -15.81 -37.87 -1.87
N GLU A 586 -15.11 -36.90 -2.47
CA GLU A 586 -13.64 -36.89 -2.51
C GLU A 586 -13.06 -36.91 -1.09
N PHE A 587 -13.60 -36.11 -0.16
CA PHE A 587 -13.17 -36.11 1.23
C PHE A 587 -13.32 -37.47 1.91
N LYS A 588 -14.46 -38.15 1.71
CA LYS A 588 -14.71 -39.50 2.23
C LYS A 588 -13.71 -40.51 1.64
N GLU A 589 -13.49 -40.48 0.34
CA GLU A 589 -12.58 -41.41 -0.33
C GLU A 589 -11.12 -41.23 0.13
N ARG A 590 -10.69 -39.98 0.33
CA ARG A 590 -9.31 -39.67 0.69
C ARG A 590 -9.01 -39.84 2.18
N THR A 591 -10.00 -39.64 3.06
CA THR A 591 -9.78 -39.65 4.53
C THR A 591 -10.45 -40.80 5.28
N GLY A 592 -11.44 -41.47 4.66
CA GLY A 592 -12.29 -42.45 5.32
C GLY A 592 -13.22 -41.83 6.39
N SER A 593 -13.60 -40.56 6.25
CA SER A 593 -14.47 -39.86 7.22
C SER A 593 -15.86 -40.51 7.35
N GLU A 594 -16.21 -40.93 8.56
CA GLU A 594 -17.55 -41.43 8.89
C GLU A 594 -18.59 -40.29 8.93
N VAL A 595 -18.18 -39.06 9.24
CA VAL A 595 -19.08 -37.88 9.18
C VAL A 595 -19.50 -37.60 7.75
N ALA A 596 -18.54 -37.59 6.83
CA ALA A 596 -18.80 -37.40 5.41
C ALA A 596 -19.70 -38.50 4.86
N LYS A 597 -19.45 -39.76 5.24
CA LYS A 597 -20.32 -40.90 4.92
C LYS A 597 -21.74 -40.70 5.45
N SER A 598 -21.91 -40.31 6.71
CA SER A 598 -23.23 -40.03 7.28
C SER A 598 -23.97 -38.89 6.56
N VAL A 599 -23.26 -37.85 6.09
CA VAL A 599 -23.85 -36.76 5.30
C VAL A 599 -24.31 -37.28 3.94
N LEU A 600 -23.50 -38.09 3.27
CA LEU A 600 -23.80 -38.64 1.94
C LEU A 600 -24.91 -39.69 1.98
N ASP A 601 -24.96 -40.54 3.02
CA ASP A 601 -25.99 -41.57 3.17
C ASP A 601 -27.40 -40.95 3.36
N ALA A 602 -27.47 -39.72 3.89
CA ALA A 602 -28.70 -38.94 4.06
C ALA A 602 -28.90 -37.87 2.97
N TRP A 603 -28.13 -37.91 1.88
CA TRP A 603 -28.26 -36.97 0.77
C TRP A 603 -29.53 -37.26 -0.04
N PRO A 604 -30.31 -36.26 -0.50
CA PRO A 604 -30.07 -34.81 -0.45
C PRO A 604 -30.68 -34.10 0.77
N GLU A 605 -31.28 -34.81 1.74
CA GLU A 605 -31.91 -34.17 2.89
C GLU A 605 -30.90 -33.44 3.78
N SER A 606 -29.73 -34.05 4.00
CA SER A 606 -28.62 -33.46 4.74
C SER A 606 -28.11 -32.15 4.11
N ALA A 607 -28.27 -31.95 2.81
CA ALA A 607 -27.90 -30.73 2.10
C ALA A 607 -28.65 -29.49 2.61
N ARG A 608 -29.90 -29.66 3.09
CA ARG A 608 -30.73 -28.57 3.63
C ARG A 608 -30.19 -27.99 4.94
N LEU A 609 -29.31 -28.72 5.62
CA LEU A 609 -28.68 -28.28 6.87
C LEU A 609 -27.45 -27.40 6.63
N PHE A 610 -26.97 -27.29 5.38
CA PHE A 610 -25.84 -26.42 5.06
C PHE A 610 -26.28 -24.95 4.98
N VAL A 611 -25.43 -24.08 5.51
CA VAL A 611 -25.51 -22.64 5.36
C VAL A 611 -24.38 -22.17 4.45
N LYS A 612 -24.74 -21.46 3.39
CA LYS A 612 -23.80 -20.77 2.50
C LYS A 612 -23.45 -19.41 3.09
N VAL A 613 -22.17 -19.18 3.32
CA VAL A 613 -21.61 -17.88 3.73
C VAL A 613 -21.12 -17.16 2.50
N PHE A 614 -21.75 -16.03 2.16
CA PHE A 614 -21.51 -15.32 0.90
C PHE A 614 -21.17 -13.84 1.14
N PRO A 615 -19.92 -13.39 0.88
CA PRO A 615 -19.51 -12.00 1.05
C PRO A 615 -20.29 -10.99 0.21
N LYS A 616 -20.74 -9.90 0.84
CA LYS A 616 -21.54 -8.83 0.22
C LYS A 616 -20.80 -8.11 -0.90
N ASP A 617 -19.51 -7.85 -0.72
CA ASP A 617 -18.65 -7.23 -1.74
C ASP A 617 -18.53 -8.13 -2.98
N PHE A 618 -18.34 -9.43 -2.76
CA PHE A 618 -18.25 -10.40 -3.85
C PHE A 618 -19.58 -10.52 -4.61
N GLN A 619 -20.71 -10.57 -3.89
CA GLN A 619 -22.05 -10.53 -4.49
C GLN A 619 -22.25 -9.27 -5.35
N ARG A 620 -21.83 -8.10 -4.86
CA ARG A 620 -21.94 -6.84 -5.60
C ARG A 620 -21.18 -6.89 -6.92
N VAL A 621 -19.95 -7.40 -6.88
CA VAL A 621 -19.12 -7.53 -8.09
C VAL A 621 -19.71 -8.54 -9.07
N LEU A 622 -20.19 -9.68 -8.59
CA LEU A 622 -20.84 -10.68 -9.45
C LEU A 622 -22.08 -10.11 -10.15
N LYS A 623 -22.94 -9.38 -9.43
CA LYS A 623 -24.09 -8.67 -10.00
C LYS A 623 -23.69 -7.63 -11.06
N LEU A 624 -22.64 -6.84 -10.79
CA LEU A 624 -22.13 -5.87 -11.76
C LEU A 624 -21.55 -6.56 -13.00
N SER A 625 -20.89 -7.71 -12.83
CA SER A 625 -20.31 -8.46 -13.95
C SER A 625 -21.36 -9.14 -14.82
N SER A 626 -22.46 -9.64 -14.24
CA SER A 626 -23.59 -10.20 -15.00
C SER A 626 -24.33 -9.11 -15.77
N LEU A 627 -24.60 -7.96 -15.14
CA LEU A 627 -25.19 -6.79 -15.80
C LEU A 627 -24.32 -6.28 -16.95
N ASN A 628 -22.99 -6.22 -16.76
CA ASN A 628 -22.06 -5.81 -17.80
C ASN A 628 -21.94 -6.84 -18.94
N LYS A 629 -22.06 -8.15 -18.65
CA LYS A 629 -22.14 -9.18 -19.68
C LYS A 629 -23.40 -9.00 -20.53
N GLU A 630 -24.56 -8.80 -19.91
CA GLU A 630 -25.84 -8.54 -20.59
C GLU A 630 -25.81 -7.25 -21.44
N THR A 631 -25.20 -6.16 -20.94
CA THR A 631 -25.02 -4.92 -21.72
C THR A 631 -23.97 -5.06 -22.83
N SER A 632 -22.92 -5.88 -22.64
CA SER A 632 -21.92 -6.16 -23.68
C SER A 632 -22.48 -7.04 -24.82
N GLU A 633 -23.48 -7.87 -24.54
CA GLU A 633 -24.19 -8.67 -25.54
C GLU A 633 -25.24 -7.83 -26.30
N THR A 634 -25.93 -6.92 -25.64
CA THR A 634 -26.86 -5.99 -26.32
C THR A 634 -26.16 -4.91 -27.15
N SER A 635 -24.96 -4.47 -26.75
CA SER A 635 -24.19 -3.44 -27.49
C SER A 635 -23.42 -3.96 -28.71
N LYS A 636 -23.21 -5.27 -28.84
CA LYS A 636 -22.60 -5.89 -30.04
C LYS A 636 -23.47 -5.85 -31.30
N SER A 637 -24.76 -5.49 -31.19
CA SER A 637 -25.67 -5.40 -32.35
C SER A 637 -25.88 -3.98 -32.91
N LYS A 638 -25.22 -2.95 -32.36
CA LYS A 638 -25.42 -1.54 -32.77
C LYS A 638 -24.15 -0.70 -32.96
N ILE A 639 -23.03 -1.31 -33.37
CA ILE A 639 -21.82 -0.55 -33.73
C ILE A 639 -21.30 -1.01 -35.09
N LEU A 640 -22.01 -0.56 -36.14
CA LEU A 640 -21.47 -0.43 -37.49
C LEU A 640 -22.04 0.87 -38.06
N GLN A 641 -21.14 1.73 -38.54
CA GLN A 641 -21.35 3.04 -39.16
C GLN A 641 -21.57 4.24 -38.23
N LYS A 642 -20.47 4.85 -37.78
CA LYS A 642 -20.13 6.26 -38.06
C LYS A 642 -18.84 6.62 -37.34
N ASN A 643 -17.81 7.00 -38.10
CA ASN A 643 -16.78 7.94 -37.66
C ASN A 643 -16.04 8.45 -38.91
N SER A 644 -16.67 9.40 -39.59
CA SER A 644 -16.00 10.40 -40.40
C SER A 644 -16.45 11.77 -39.86
N ASP A 645 -15.49 12.69 -39.77
CA ASP A 645 -15.62 14.11 -39.42
C ASP A 645 -15.51 14.47 -37.93
N LEU A 646 -14.27 14.48 -37.45
CA LEU A 646 -13.83 15.37 -36.36
C LEU A 646 -13.89 16.82 -36.83
N LYS A 647 -15.06 17.46 -36.68
CA LYS A 647 -15.15 18.93 -36.69
C LYS A 647 -14.56 19.48 -35.40
N LEU A 648 -13.54 20.31 -35.56
CA LEU A 648 -13.09 21.28 -34.57
C LEU A 648 -14.20 22.32 -34.33
N ILE A 649 -14.24 22.83 -33.08
CA ILE A 649 -15.16 23.80 -32.47
C ILE A 649 -16.29 23.12 -31.68
N THR A 650 -16.22 23.20 -30.36
CA THR A 650 -17.37 23.06 -29.47
C THR A 650 -17.35 24.21 -28.48
N ASP A 651 -18.29 25.13 -28.68
CA ASP A 651 -18.62 26.23 -27.78
C ASP A 651 -19.36 25.71 -26.54
N ILE A 652 -19.37 26.54 -25.49
CA ILE A 652 -19.88 26.23 -24.15
C ILE A 652 -21.36 25.80 -24.12
N GLU A 653 -22.12 26.18 -25.15
CA GLU A 653 -23.55 25.90 -25.27
C GLU A 653 -23.84 24.40 -25.45
N ASP A 654 -22.91 23.62 -26.02
CA ASP A 654 -23.09 22.18 -26.20
C ASP A 654 -22.79 21.35 -24.94
N ILE A 655 -22.00 21.90 -24.00
CA ILE A 655 -21.71 21.26 -22.70
C ILE A 655 -22.85 21.53 -21.71
N LEU A 656 -23.42 22.75 -21.74
CA LEU A 656 -24.56 23.12 -20.89
C LEU A 656 -25.88 22.49 -21.35
N ARG A 657 -26.03 22.12 -22.63
CA ARG A 657 -27.19 21.35 -23.11
C ARG A 657 -27.25 19.91 -22.59
N GLN A 658 -26.17 19.37 -22.02
CA GLN A 658 -26.19 18.12 -21.23
C GLN A 658 -26.54 18.40 -19.76
N GLU A 659 -27.62 19.12 -19.50
CA GLU A 659 -28.09 19.39 -18.14
C GLU A 659 -28.79 18.16 -17.56
N GLY A 660 -28.11 17.55 -16.57
CA GLY A 660 -28.55 16.40 -15.79
C GLY A 660 -27.38 15.65 -15.12
N GLY A 661 -26.15 15.80 -15.62
CA GLY A 661 -24.97 15.09 -15.13
C GLY A 661 -24.25 15.78 -13.96
N LYS A 662 -23.91 15.02 -12.91
CA LYS A 662 -23.04 15.45 -11.81
C LYS A 662 -21.62 15.73 -12.35
N LEU A 663 -21.13 16.98 -12.23
CA LEU A 663 -19.76 17.35 -12.62
C LEU A 663 -18.72 16.49 -11.86
N ASP A 664 -17.66 16.07 -12.56
CA ASP A 664 -16.63 15.21 -11.99
C ASP A 664 -15.48 16.07 -11.41
N LYS A 665 -15.37 16.11 -10.08
CA LYS A 665 -14.31 16.82 -9.36
C LYS A 665 -12.97 16.06 -9.36
N THR A 666 -13.01 14.74 -9.35
CA THR A 666 -11.79 13.93 -9.21
C THR A 666 -11.00 13.87 -10.51
N ARG A 667 -11.67 13.95 -11.66
CA ARG A 667 -11.05 14.01 -13.00
C ARG A 667 -11.30 15.33 -13.74
N GLY A 668 -11.78 16.36 -13.04
CA GLY A 668 -12.16 17.63 -13.66
C GLY A 668 -11.01 18.32 -14.41
N PHE A 669 -9.77 18.12 -13.95
CA PHE A 669 -8.58 18.67 -14.61
C PHE A 669 -8.26 18.04 -15.98
N ILE A 670 -8.81 16.86 -16.28
CA ILE A 670 -8.70 16.20 -17.60
C ILE A 670 -9.92 16.46 -18.44
N LYS A 671 -11.10 16.34 -17.83
CA LYS A 671 -12.39 16.43 -18.54
C LYS A 671 -12.69 17.84 -19.04
N TYR A 672 -12.23 18.87 -18.33
CA TYR A 672 -12.61 20.25 -18.61
C TYR A 672 -11.40 21.05 -19.05
N LYS A 673 -11.46 21.73 -20.20
CA LYS A 673 -10.39 22.62 -20.69
C LYS A 673 -10.36 23.95 -19.93
N ARG A 674 -9.20 24.61 -19.94
CA ARG A 674 -9.03 25.92 -19.29
C ARG A 674 -9.66 26.94 -20.21
N ILE A 675 -10.53 27.77 -19.65
CA ILE A 675 -11.12 28.88 -20.41
C ILE A 675 -10.26 30.12 -20.15
N SER A 676 -9.68 30.65 -21.23
CA SER A 676 -8.76 31.79 -21.18
C SER A 676 -9.38 33.12 -21.64
N PHE A 677 -10.62 33.11 -22.11
CA PHE A 677 -11.33 34.33 -22.54
C PHE A 677 -12.07 34.92 -21.35
N TYR A 678 -11.63 36.09 -20.89
CA TYR A 678 -12.23 36.80 -19.76
C TYR A 678 -12.22 38.33 -19.94
N TYR A 679 -11.79 38.83 -21.10
CA TYR A 679 -11.89 40.24 -21.46
C TYR A 679 -12.90 40.40 -22.59
N ARG A 680 -13.67 41.50 -22.54
CA ARG A 680 -14.47 41.96 -23.68
C ARG A 680 -13.60 42.12 -24.92
N ALA A 681 -14.19 41.89 -26.09
CA ALA A 681 -13.47 42.01 -27.36
C ALA A 681 -12.82 43.41 -27.46
N PRO A 682 -11.55 43.53 -27.90
CA PRO A 682 -10.90 44.84 -28.04
C PRO A 682 -11.74 45.87 -28.80
N GLN A 683 -12.50 45.43 -29.81
CA GLN A 683 -13.38 46.25 -30.63
C GLN A 683 -14.55 46.85 -29.85
N GLU A 684 -15.02 46.18 -28.79
CA GLU A 684 -16.05 46.69 -27.88
C GLU A 684 -15.45 47.65 -26.87
N ARG A 685 -14.28 47.31 -26.33
CA ARG A 685 -13.57 48.11 -25.31
C ARG A 685 -13.10 49.48 -25.79
N ILE A 686 -12.99 49.70 -27.10
CA ILE A 686 -12.66 51.03 -27.65
C ILE A 686 -13.89 51.96 -27.62
N LYS A 687 -15.10 51.41 -27.52
CA LYS A 687 -16.36 52.17 -27.59
C LYS A 687 -16.79 52.76 -26.24
N ASP A 688 -16.26 52.26 -25.13
CA ASP A 688 -16.63 52.69 -23.78
C ASP A 688 -15.47 52.52 -22.77
N PHE A 689 -15.63 53.11 -21.59
CA PHE A 689 -14.71 52.94 -20.45
C PHE A 689 -15.26 51.99 -19.38
N GLY A 690 -16.18 51.09 -19.76
CA GLY A 690 -16.79 50.09 -18.89
C GLY A 690 -15.82 48.97 -18.50
N GLU A 691 -16.27 48.08 -17.60
CA GLU A 691 -15.47 46.98 -17.07
C GLU A 691 -14.86 46.14 -18.21
N ILE A 692 -13.56 45.87 -18.14
CA ILE A 692 -12.81 45.18 -19.20
C ILE A 692 -13.14 43.69 -19.16
N TYR A 693 -13.46 43.16 -17.98
CA TYR A 693 -13.75 41.75 -17.76
C TYR A 693 -15.15 41.35 -18.25
N ASP A 694 -15.22 40.23 -18.99
CA ASP A 694 -16.48 39.58 -19.36
C ASP A 694 -16.95 38.68 -18.21
N HIS A 695 -17.63 39.29 -17.24
CA HIS A 695 -18.11 38.59 -16.05
C HIS A 695 -19.19 37.55 -16.35
N GLU A 696 -20.01 37.77 -17.38
CA GLU A 696 -21.12 36.87 -17.71
C GLU A 696 -20.57 35.55 -18.27
N ALA A 697 -19.63 35.62 -19.23
CA ALA A 697 -19.00 34.43 -19.79
C ALA A 697 -18.19 33.67 -18.76
N VAL A 698 -17.43 34.38 -17.90
CA VAL A 698 -16.66 33.75 -16.81
C VAL A 698 -17.60 32.97 -15.89
N ARG A 699 -18.70 33.59 -15.43
CA ARG A 699 -19.65 32.97 -14.48
C ARG A 699 -20.28 31.68 -14.96
N LYS A 700 -20.67 31.61 -16.24
CA LYS A 700 -21.24 30.40 -16.86
C LYS A 700 -20.31 29.18 -16.74
N SER A 701 -19.00 29.40 -16.59
CA SER A 701 -17.99 28.34 -16.56
C SER A 701 -17.34 28.11 -15.19
N LEU A 702 -17.64 28.90 -14.16
CA LEU A 702 -16.88 28.89 -12.89
C LEU A 702 -16.93 27.55 -12.17
N LYS A 703 -18.09 26.90 -12.11
CA LYS A 703 -18.23 25.60 -11.45
C LYS A 703 -17.35 24.55 -12.13
N VAL A 704 -17.26 24.61 -13.47
CA VAL A 704 -16.42 23.74 -14.30
C VAL A 704 -14.93 24.06 -14.11
N GLN A 705 -14.56 25.34 -14.09
CA GLN A 705 -13.17 25.75 -13.86
C GLN A 705 -12.70 25.44 -12.42
N ALA A 706 -13.58 25.61 -11.44
CA ALA A 706 -13.34 25.20 -10.06
C ALA A 706 -13.18 23.67 -9.94
N ALA A 707 -13.89 22.88 -10.75
CA ALA A 707 -13.72 21.43 -10.82
C ALA A 707 -12.33 21.01 -11.34
N ARG A 708 -11.62 21.86 -12.10
CA ARG A 708 -10.21 21.61 -12.48
C ARG A 708 -9.25 21.64 -11.29
N CYS A 709 -9.63 22.26 -10.17
CA CYS A 709 -8.77 22.26 -9.00
C CYS A 709 -8.60 20.84 -8.46
N MET A 710 -7.37 20.36 -8.55
CA MET A 710 -6.92 19.05 -8.10
C MET A 710 -6.98 18.87 -6.58
N ASP A 711 -7.19 19.96 -5.82
CA ASP A 711 -7.23 19.96 -4.35
C ASP A 711 -5.98 19.25 -3.78
N CYS A 712 -4.82 19.84 -4.05
CA CYS A 712 -3.53 19.23 -3.77
C CYS A 712 -3.29 19.14 -2.26
N GLY A 713 -2.79 18.00 -1.77
CA GLY A 713 -2.48 17.84 -0.34
C GLY A 713 -1.32 18.71 0.15
N VAL A 714 -0.49 19.23 -0.77
CA VAL A 714 0.41 20.37 -0.51
C VAL A 714 0.10 21.45 -1.56
N PRO A 715 -0.75 22.42 -1.26
CA PRO A 715 -1.19 23.39 -2.25
C PRO A 715 -0.16 24.52 -2.38
N PHE A 716 0.83 24.35 -3.26
CA PHE A 716 1.85 25.37 -3.54
C PHE A 716 1.26 26.71 -4.03
N CYS A 717 0.02 26.72 -4.54
CA CYS A 717 -0.68 27.96 -4.82
C CYS A 717 -0.94 28.81 -3.57
N GLN A 718 -0.97 28.21 -2.38
CA GLN A 718 -1.13 28.88 -1.07
C GLN A 718 0.21 29.22 -0.40
N SER A 719 1.34 28.64 -0.84
CA SER A 719 2.65 28.90 -0.20
C SER A 719 3.15 30.30 -0.54
N ASN A 720 4.16 30.77 0.20
CA ASN A 720 4.79 32.09 -0.02
C ASN A 720 5.32 32.28 -1.45
N SER A 721 5.68 31.18 -2.13
CA SER A 721 6.09 31.16 -3.55
C SER A 721 4.93 31.23 -4.55
N GLY A 722 3.69 30.96 -4.11
CA GLY A 722 2.49 30.96 -4.94
C GLY A 722 1.64 32.20 -4.73
N CYS A 723 0.94 32.28 -3.60
CA CYS A 723 0.15 33.45 -3.24
C CYS A 723 0.88 34.24 -2.14
N PRO A 724 1.36 35.46 -2.42
CA PRO A 724 2.01 36.29 -1.40
C PRO A 724 1.12 36.64 -0.20
N LEU A 725 -0.21 36.56 -0.37
CA LEU A 725 -1.20 36.77 0.69
C LEU A 725 -1.48 35.49 1.51
N GLY A 726 -0.99 34.33 1.07
CA GLY A 726 -1.29 33.04 1.69
C GLY A 726 -2.75 32.62 1.54
N ASN A 727 -3.43 33.02 0.45
CA ASN A 727 -4.85 32.70 0.24
C ASN A 727 -5.13 31.20 0.30
N ILE A 728 -6.23 30.81 0.94
CA ILE A 728 -6.63 29.40 1.11
C ILE A 728 -7.34 28.85 -0.16
N ILE A 729 -6.64 28.92 -1.30
CA ILE A 729 -7.19 28.76 -2.66
C ILE A 729 -8.01 27.47 -2.87
N PRO A 730 -7.46 26.27 -2.64
CA PRO A 730 -8.23 25.03 -2.74
C PRO A 730 -9.57 25.03 -2.00
N LYS A 731 -9.64 25.65 -0.81
CA LYS A 731 -10.85 25.63 0.02
C LYS A 731 -11.98 26.43 -0.62
N TRP A 732 -11.73 27.67 -1.01
CA TRP A 732 -12.76 28.48 -1.65
C TRP A 732 -13.05 28.02 -3.09
N ASN A 733 -12.09 27.41 -3.80
CA ASN A 733 -12.37 26.74 -5.07
C ASN A 733 -13.37 25.59 -4.90
N ASP A 734 -13.21 24.79 -3.85
CA ASP A 734 -14.12 23.68 -3.56
C ASP A 734 -15.52 24.19 -3.17
N LEU A 735 -15.60 25.23 -2.35
CA LEU A 735 -16.86 25.87 -1.98
C LEU A 735 -17.59 26.45 -3.21
N VAL A 736 -16.85 27.07 -4.15
CA VAL A 736 -17.42 27.52 -5.43
C VAL A 736 -17.91 26.34 -6.26
N TYR A 737 -17.17 25.24 -6.32
CA TYR A 737 -17.61 24.01 -7.00
C TYR A 737 -18.89 23.42 -6.38
N GLN A 738 -19.03 23.49 -5.06
CA GLN A 738 -20.24 23.06 -4.33
C GLN A 738 -21.41 24.05 -4.44
N GLY A 739 -21.17 25.28 -4.93
CA GLY A 739 -22.17 26.34 -4.99
C GLY A 739 -22.36 27.12 -3.69
N ASN A 740 -21.49 26.93 -2.70
CA ASN A 740 -21.53 27.62 -1.41
C ASN A 740 -20.72 28.93 -1.45
N TRP A 741 -21.28 29.95 -2.10
CA TRP A 741 -20.61 31.22 -2.38
C TRP A 741 -20.32 32.07 -1.15
N LYS A 742 -21.22 32.05 -0.16
CA LYS A 742 -21.07 32.87 1.05
C LYS A 742 -19.90 32.39 1.90
N GLU A 743 -19.79 31.08 2.12
CA GLU A 743 -18.65 30.52 2.84
C GLU A 743 -17.35 30.70 2.04
N ALA A 744 -17.40 30.61 0.70
CA ALA A 744 -16.23 30.90 -0.15
C ALA A 744 -15.69 32.32 0.07
N LEU A 745 -16.59 33.31 0.19
CA LEU A 745 -16.23 34.70 0.53
C LEU A 745 -15.61 34.79 1.92
N GLU A 746 -16.24 34.18 2.93
CA GLU A 746 -15.73 34.19 4.31
C GLU A 746 -14.30 33.65 4.37
N GLN A 747 -14.02 32.53 3.69
CA GLN A 747 -12.69 31.95 3.60
C GLN A 747 -11.68 32.86 2.86
N LEU A 748 -12.12 33.52 1.79
CA LEU A 748 -11.27 34.47 1.04
C LEU A 748 -10.88 35.70 1.89
N LEU A 749 -11.82 36.23 2.67
CA LEU A 749 -11.62 37.42 3.53
C LEU A 749 -10.79 37.17 4.80
N LEU A 750 -10.47 35.90 5.11
CA LEU A 750 -9.54 35.56 6.20
C LEU A 750 -8.12 36.04 5.89
N THR A 751 -7.69 35.87 4.64
CA THR A 751 -6.31 36.12 4.21
C THR A 751 -6.20 37.35 3.31
N ASN A 752 -7.27 37.70 2.59
CA ASN A 752 -7.28 38.83 1.68
C ASN A 752 -8.15 39.98 2.18
N ASN A 753 -7.52 41.15 2.38
CA ASN A 753 -8.23 42.36 2.78
C ASN A 753 -8.93 43.08 1.61
N PHE A 754 -8.53 42.81 0.36
CA PHE A 754 -9.03 43.51 -0.83
C PHE A 754 -9.21 42.59 -2.05
N PRO A 755 -10.07 41.55 -1.95
CA PRO A 755 -10.35 40.63 -3.05
C PRO A 755 -10.86 41.31 -4.33
N GLU A 756 -11.51 42.47 -4.22
CA GLU A 756 -12.01 43.27 -5.35
C GLU A 756 -10.89 43.82 -6.24
N PHE A 757 -9.74 44.14 -5.65
CA PHE A 757 -8.57 44.60 -6.38
C PHE A 757 -7.74 43.41 -6.87
N THR A 758 -7.44 42.46 -5.99
CA THR A 758 -6.60 41.31 -6.36
C THR A 758 -7.26 40.45 -7.44
N GLY A 759 -8.58 40.27 -7.43
CA GLY A 759 -9.31 39.58 -8.51
C GLY A 759 -9.16 40.25 -9.89
N ARG A 760 -8.86 41.55 -9.94
CA ARG A 760 -8.74 42.33 -11.20
C ARG A 760 -7.30 42.61 -11.62
N VAL A 761 -6.46 43.06 -10.69
CA VAL A 761 -5.11 43.57 -11.02
C VAL A 761 -3.98 42.61 -10.67
N CYS A 762 -4.24 41.55 -9.88
CA CYS A 762 -3.20 40.60 -9.52
C CYS A 762 -2.63 39.90 -10.77
N PRO A 763 -1.29 39.73 -10.85
CA PRO A 763 -0.67 38.93 -11.91
C PRO A 763 -0.87 37.41 -11.71
N ALA A 764 -1.57 36.99 -10.65
CA ALA A 764 -1.91 35.61 -10.34
C ALA A 764 -0.71 34.63 -10.26
N PRO A 765 0.33 34.93 -9.44
CA PRO A 765 1.47 34.01 -9.26
C PRO A 765 1.05 32.64 -8.73
N CYS A 766 -0.09 32.57 -8.04
CA CYS A 766 -0.71 31.35 -7.57
C CYS A 766 -1.15 30.39 -8.70
N GLU A 767 -1.45 30.91 -9.90
CA GLU A 767 -1.74 30.09 -11.08
C GLU A 767 -0.46 29.48 -11.63
N SER A 768 0.65 30.24 -11.68
CA SER A 768 1.97 29.71 -12.05
C SER A 768 2.48 28.66 -11.06
N ALA A 769 2.21 28.84 -9.76
CA ALA A 769 2.54 27.88 -8.71
C ALA A 769 1.52 26.73 -8.58
N CYS A 770 0.46 26.71 -9.39
CA CYS A 770 -0.53 25.64 -9.36
C CYS A 770 0.12 24.32 -9.79
N VAL A 771 0.01 23.26 -8.97
CA VAL A 771 0.57 21.93 -9.31
C VAL A 771 0.05 21.42 -10.66
N LEU A 772 -1.18 21.82 -11.04
CA LEU A 772 -1.74 21.44 -12.34
C LEU A 772 -0.88 21.96 -13.50
N ALA A 773 -0.26 23.14 -13.35
CA ALA A 773 0.58 23.80 -14.35
C ALA A 773 1.77 22.94 -14.82
N LEU A 774 2.15 21.92 -14.06
CA LEU A 774 3.22 20.98 -14.43
C LEU A 774 2.83 20.07 -15.60
N ILE A 775 1.54 19.82 -15.80
CA ILE A 775 1.05 18.85 -16.80
C ILE A 775 -0.07 19.39 -17.68
N GLU A 776 -0.80 20.41 -17.24
CA GLU A 776 -1.96 20.99 -17.91
C GLU A 776 -2.04 22.48 -17.55
N PRO A 777 -2.78 23.32 -18.27
CA PRO A 777 -2.96 24.72 -17.87
C PRO A 777 -3.48 24.84 -16.42
N PRO A 778 -3.11 25.88 -15.66
CA PRO A 778 -3.53 26.00 -14.27
C PRO A 778 -5.03 26.22 -14.11
N VAL A 779 -5.50 26.08 -12.88
CA VAL A 779 -6.85 26.53 -12.50
C VAL A 779 -6.93 28.05 -12.70
N THR A 780 -8.07 28.57 -13.15
CA THR A 780 -8.32 30.02 -13.28
C THR A 780 -8.63 30.65 -11.92
N ILE A 781 -7.68 30.53 -10.98
CA ILE A 781 -7.77 30.99 -9.59
C ILE A 781 -8.18 32.46 -9.54
N LYS A 782 -7.58 33.33 -10.36
CA LYS A 782 -7.91 34.75 -10.38
C LYS A 782 -9.36 35.01 -10.77
N ASN A 783 -9.87 34.29 -11.77
CA ASN A 783 -11.23 34.45 -12.25
C ASN A 783 -12.25 34.00 -11.20
N ILE A 784 -11.93 32.92 -10.47
CA ILE A 784 -12.78 32.43 -9.39
C ILE A 784 -12.76 33.42 -8.21
N GLU A 785 -11.59 33.94 -7.83
CA GLU A 785 -11.47 34.99 -6.80
C GLU A 785 -12.30 36.23 -7.13
N CYS A 786 -12.17 36.72 -8.38
CA CYS A 786 -12.94 37.85 -8.87
C CYS A 786 -14.46 37.58 -8.83
N ALA A 787 -14.89 36.38 -9.21
CA ALA A 787 -16.30 36.05 -9.20
C ALA A 787 -16.91 35.92 -7.79
N ILE A 788 -16.14 35.42 -6.81
CA ILE A 788 -16.59 35.35 -5.41
C ILE A 788 -16.93 36.75 -4.90
N ILE A 789 -16.03 37.71 -5.12
CA ILE A 789 -16.22 39.08 -4.62
C ILE A 789 -17.34 39.82 -5.36
N GLU A 790 -17.46 39.65 -6.68
CA GLU A 790 -18.58 40.23 -7.43
C GLU A 790 -19.93 39.71 -6.92
N LYS A 791 -20.04 38.39 -6.72
CA LYS A 791 -21.26 37.79 -6.17
C LYS A 791 -21.57 38.33 -4.78
N ALA A 792 -20.55 38.56 -3.96
CA ALA A 792 -20.71 39.14 -2.63
C ALA A 792 -21.23 40.58 -2.65
N PHE A 793 -20.84 41.40 -3.63
CA PHE A 793 -21.39 42.74 -3.80
C PHE A 793 -22.84 42.72 -4.29
N GLU A 794 -23.17 41.85 -5.26
CA GLU A 794 -24.53 41.67 -5.76
C GLU A 794 -25.52 41.24 -4.67
N GLU A 795 -25.09 40.29 -3.84
CA GLU A 795 -25.91 39.76 -2.74
C GLU A 795 -25.85 40.65 -1.48
N GLY A 796 -25.10 41.76 -1.52
CA GLY A 796 -24.95 42.70 -0.41
C GLY A 796 -24.27 42.11 0.83
N TRP A 797 -23.41 41.10 0.67
CA TRP A 797 -22.67 40.45 1.77
C TRP A 797 -21.49 41.26 2.28
N MET A 798 -20.97 42.20 1.48
CA MET A 798 -19.87 43.08 1.85
C MET A 798 -20.31 44.17 2.84
N LYS A 799 -20.41 43.80 4.12
CA LYS A 799 -20.79 44.69 5.23
C LYS A 799 -19.65 44.83 6.25
N PRO A 800 -19.52 46.00 6.92
CA PRO A 800 -18.57 46.16 8.01
C PRO A 800 -18.84 45.14 9.13
N ASN A 801 -17.81 44.42 9.57
CA ASN A 801 -17.87 43.49 10.69
C ASN A 801 -17.00 44.01 11.85
N PRO A 802 -17.53 44.88 12.73
CA PRO A 802 -16.79 45.37 13.89
C PRO A 802 -16.59 44.24 14.91
N PRO A 803 -15.46 44.21 15.65
CA PRO A 803 -15.22 43.21 16.68
C PRO A 803 -16.25 43.34 17.82
N CYS A 804 -16.69 42.20 18.36
CA CYS A 804 -17.64 42.18 19.48
C CYS A 804 -17.04 42.77 20.77
N VAL A 805 -15.71 42.70 20.93
CA VAL A 805 -14.98 43.20 22.10
C VAL A 805 -13.87 44.14 21.65
N ARG A 806 -13.72 45.27 22.35
CA ARG A 806 -12.64 46.23 22.14
C ARG A 806 -11.52 45.97 23.14
N SER A 807 -10.27 46.08 22.68
CA SER A 807 -9.09 45.86 23.53
C SER A 807 -8.70 47.09 24.36
N GLY A 808 -9.34 48.25 24.13
CA GLY A 808 -9.03 49.51 24.82
C GLY A 808 -7.83 50.27 24.26
N PHE A 809 -6.98 49.64 23.45
CA PHE A 809 -5.84 50.31 22.82
C PHE A 809 -6.23 51.05 21.54
N SER A 810 -5.61 52.22 21.32
CA SER A 810 -5.76 53.03 20.12
C SER A 810 -4.48 53.03 19.27
N VAL A 811 -4.61 52.83 17.95
CA VAL A 811 -3.50 52.79 17.00
C VAL A 811 -3.71 53.85 15.91
N ALA A 812 -2.67 54.64 15.64
CA ALA A 812 -2.62 55.57 14.52
C ALA A 812 -1.84 54.93 13.36
N ILE A 813 -2.43 54.94 12.16
CA ILE A 813 -1.78 54.49 10.93
C ILE A 813 -1.61 55.70 10.02
N VAL A 814 -0.37 55.95 9.58
CA VAL A 814 -0.06 57.05 8.67
C VAL A 814 0.07 56.50 7.25
N GLY A 815 -0.82 56.94 6.36
CA GLY A 815 -0.96 56.50 4.97
C GLY A 815 -2.16 55.56 4.77
N SER A 816 -3.00 55.87 3.79
CA SER A 816 -4.17 55.06 3.39
C SER A 816 -3.93 54.24 2.11
N GLY A 817 -2.66 53.93 1.83
CA GLY A 817 -2.32 52.94 0.81
C GLY A 817 -2.76 51.53 1.21
N PRO A 818 -2.66 50.54 0.30
CA PRO A 818 -3.10 49.17 0.57
C PRO A 818 -2.53 48.57 1.85
N ALA A 819 -1.24 48.78 2.12
CA ALA A 819 -0.59 48.30 3.35
C ALA A 819 -1.18 48.95 4.61
N GLY A 820 -1.40 50.26 4.60
CA GLY A 820 -1.97 50.98 5.73
C GLY A 820 -3.42 50.58 6.01
N LEU A 821 -4.24 50.44 4.97
CA LEU A 821 -5.62 50.01 5.11
C LEU A 821 -5.74 48.52 5.51
N ALA A 822 -4.86 47.64 5.01
CA ALA A 822 -4.80 46.25 5.45
C ALA A 822 -4.45 46.17 6.94
N ALA A 823 -3.40 46.88 7.38
CA ALA A 823 -3.02 46.96 8.78
C ALA A 823 -4.18 47.51 9.64
N ALA A 824 -4.89 48.52 9.14
CA ALA A 824 -6.04 49.08 9.83
C ALA A 824 -7.15 48.05 10.04
N ALA A 825 -7.48 47.30 8.99
CA ALA A 825 -8.49 46.25 9.04
C ALA A 825 -8.11 45.14 10.03
N GLN A 826 -6.85 44.67 10.01
CA GLN A 826 -6.40 43.59 10.91
C GLN A 826 -6.35 44.03 12.37
N LEU A 827 -5.83 45.24 12.65
CA LEU A 827 -5.80 45.79 14.01
C LEU A 827 -7.21 46.06 14.55
N ASN A 828 -8.12 46.53 13.70
CA ASN A 828 -9.52 46.69 14.08
C ASN A 828 -10.19 45.33 14.35
N LYS A 829 -9.91 44.29 13.56
CA LYS A 829 -10.39 42.91 13.84
C LYS A 829 -9.87 42.38 15.18
N ALA A 830 -8.64 42.73 15.57
CA ALA A 830 -8.06 42.39 16.88
C ALA A 830 -8.64 43.20 18.06
N GLY A 831 -9.63 44.08 17.83
CA GLY A 831 -10.31 44.83 18.88
C GLY A 831 -9.76 46.24 19.11
N HIS A 832 -8.69 46.65 18.45
CA HIS A 832 -8.10 47.98 18.62
C HIS A 832 -8.97 49.08 17.97
N PHE A 833 -8.92 50.30 18.52
CA PHE A 833 -9.43 51.48 17.84
C PHE A 833 -8.37 51.99 16.88
N VAL A 834 -8.67 52.04 15.58
CA VAL A 834 -7.68 52.44 14.58
C VAL A 834 -8.09 53.74 13.90
N LYS A 835 -7.17 54.70 13.82
CA LYS A 835 -7.35 55.94 13.05
C LYS A 835 -6.31 56.01 11.94
N VAL A 836 -6.78 56.12 10.69
CA VAL A 836 -5.92 56.24 9.51
C VAL A 836 -5.80 57.72 9.13
N TYR A 837 -4.57 58.21 9.01
CA TYR A 837 -4.25 59.55 8.56
C TYR A 837 -3.77 59.50 7.11
N GLU A 838 -4.33 60.33 6.24
CA GLU A 838 -3.95 60.42 4.83
C GLU A 838 -3.69 61.88 4.46
N LYS A 839 -2.59 62.14 3.75
CA LYS A 839 -2.23 63.48 3.26
C LYS A 839 -3.10 63.86 2.04
N SER A 840 -3.42 62.88 1.21
CA SER A 840 -4.19 63.03 -0.02
C SER A 840 -5.67 63.30 0.26
N ARG A 841 -6.36 63.96 -0.68
CA ARG A 841 -7.77 64.36 -0.52
C ARG A 841 -8.74 63.17 -0.35
N LYS A 842 -8.39 61.98 -0.86
CA LYS A 842 -9.17 60.76 -0.75
C LYS A 842 -8.25 59.60 -0.35
N ILE A 843 -8.82 58.57 0.26
CA ILE A 843 -8.10 57.35 0.63
C ILE A 843 -7.78 56.48 -0.60
N GLY A 844 -6.73 55.65 -0.51
CA GLY A 844 -6.42 54.59 -1.49
C GLY A 844 -4.97 54.59 -2.01
N GLY A 845 -4.17 55.62 -1.67
CA GLY A 845 -2.76 55.70 -2.07
C GLY A 845 -2.53 55.48 -3.57
N LEU A 846 -1.55 54.63 -3.92
CA LEU A 846 -1.20 54.30 -5.31
C LEU A 846 -2.36 53.69 -6.12
N LEU A 847 -3.31 53.00 -5.51
CA LEU A 847 -4.47 52.45 -6.25
C LEU A 847 -5.38 53.55 -6.80
N ARG A 848 -5.36 54.73 -6.19
CA ARG A 848 -6.21 55.86 -6.57
C ARG A 848 -5.46 56.97 -7.30
N TYR A 849 -4.20 57.17 -6.96
CA TYR A 849 -3.38 58.28 -7.46
C TYR A 849 -2.19 57.82 -8.30
N GLY A 850 -1.91 56.51 -8.37
CA GLY A 850 -0.77 55.95 -9.08
C GLY A 850 -1.10 55.58 -10.52
N ILE A 851 -1.17 56.56 -11.42
CA ILE A 851 -0.73 56.32 -12.79
C ILE A 851 0.68 56.92 -12.88
N PRO A 852 1.75 56.10 -12.95
CA PRO A 852 3.09 56.64 -13.10
C PRO A 852 3.14 57.48 -14.38
N SER A 853 3.61 58.72 -14.28
CA SER A 853 3.69 59.64 -15.42
C SER A 853 4.52 59.08 -16.58
N MET A 854 5.45 58.14 -16.32
CA MET A 854 6.21 57.41 -17.34
C MET A 854 5.41 56.36 -18.14
N LYS A 855 4.19 56.00 -17.71
CA LYS A 855 3.31 55.04 -18.39
C LYS A 855 2.20 55.72 -19.21
N LEU A 856 2.06 57.03 -19.08
CA LEU A 856 1.24 57.83 -19.98
C LEU A 856 2.17 58.29 -21.10
N SER A 857 1.94 57.84 -22.34
CA SER A 857 2.60 58.48 -23.49
C SER A 857 2.22 59.96 -23.45
N ARG A 858 3.22 60.84 -23.52
CA ARG A 858 2.99 62.28 -23.65
C ARG A 858 2.10 62.59 -24.84
#